data_AF-A0A1F8RBY9-F1
#
_entry.id   AF-A0A1F8RBY9-F1
#
_cell.length_a   1.000
_cell.length_b   1.000
_cell.length_c   1.000
_cell.angle_alpha   90.00
_cell.angle_beta   90.00
_cell.angle_gamma   90.00
#
_symmetry.space_group_name_H-M   'P 1'
#
loop_
_entity.id
_entity.type
_entity.pdbx_description
1 polymer ?
#
loop_
_entity_poly.entity_id
_entity_poly.type
_entity_poly.pdbx_seq_one_letter_code
_entity_poly.pdbx_strand_id
1 'polypeptide(L)'
;MIKNAGVFISNLCYIDGLPAYAGCRTCLVEIEGAPALQLSCTATVSDGMVVRTDTSQAKEARQAVLSLILSYHSDRCLTCHRVVKCKPGDTCLRDNVVTHRCVTCSKNYRCELQTTCEMVEMAGYEPWEGEDRTYYEMQQPEADRANPFLEFDPQMCIICTRCVRACDQLRHTGAITLAGRGFSTRIEFGAGGAVHDSNCDFCGACIDVCPTATLMEHPNKWSATQTERWTATTCTSCSVGCSISMGSRQGRGVIVRPDATANPVSANQLCVRGRFHYDAVKPSQRLSQPLIRPPQAGQEPATWDEALEFAAARLTEVREKHGPEAIGFLGSPLATNEENYLLQKVARAVVGTNNIDSTAGPVARAACESLRRAFGSEVLPADMTQIARSKTILVIADDLESSHNVACLRCKDAVVNNGARLVVVSARRGELCDFADGWVQPRPGEEAAAVAALAEALQGNGESAEPSPQVAKTLPGAARALTAAKEDKDWQPLSVVVALPHLGAQEAGALTAAAANVAVAALGEAAPSSLFVLPQEANVWGMRDVGATAEYLPGYRPAGDESARKAIEQAWGAPVAAGSGLTFAEMLGDGRLKALLVMNDNPLFFAAAKSGIRDRLSSLDFLGVIDSLPTDTARAAHVVLPDVGAFAKEGTTTSADRRVMRLHAATSPEGEAQPAWRILGELGTRLAERLNVGELRLNYAGPSEIMEEIAKLVPLYERSTYIEMESGAQTAIGANGLGPQKADLQPAATAAKSPGDSLLLTSGRSLYTSYDGAAVHSPEADKLHREEFVEIHPSDARELGIADGDEVTLSANGSRLTIRARISEAVQPGALYVPLYYDGGAVTALFEGEQAVAPVKVTTGGA
;
A
#
# COMPACT_ATOMS: atom_id res chain seq x y z
N MET A 1 4.16 0.30 33.53
CA MET A 1 3.80 0.80 34.88
C MET A 1 4.41 2.17 35.17
N ILE A 2 5.74 2.33 35.31
CA ILE A 2 6.37 3.65 35.57
C ILE A 2 5.95 4.69 34.51
N LYS A 3 6.09 4.37 33.22
CA LYS A 3 5.60 5.21 32.11
C LYS A 3 4.11 5.57 32.24
N ASN A 4 3.27 4.58 32.59
CA ASN A 4 1.82 4.76 32.73
C ASN A 4 1.45 5.68 33.90
N ALA A 5 2.31 5.81 34.90
CA ALA A 5 2.16 6.74 36.02
C ALA A 5 2.63 8.17 35.68
N GLY A 6 3.05 8.43 34.42
CA GLY A 6 3.57 9.72 33.98
C GLY A 6 5.00 10.01 34.45
N VAL A 7 5.70 9.03 35.02
CA VAL A 7 7.08 9.20 35.51
C VAL A 7 8.05 8.85 34.39
N PHE A 8 8.98 9.78 34.09
CA PHE A 8 10.04 9.53 33.12
C PHE A 8 11.07 8.54 33.68
N ILE A 9 11.41 7.55 32.88
CA ILE A 9 12.55 6.66 33.14
C ILE A 9 13.29 6.44 31.82
N SER A 10 14.60 6.63 31.84
CA SER A 10 15.41 6.46 30.64
C SER A 10 15.40 5.00 30.17
N ASN A 11 15.35 4.76 28.86
CA ASN A 11 15.11 3.42 28.32
C ASN A 11 15.59 3.21 26.87
N LEU A 12 16.83 3.64 26.57
CA LEU A 12 17.38 3.73 25.20
C LEU A 12 17.39 2.43 24.37
N CYS A 13 17.29 1.25 24.98
CA CYS A 13 17.25 -0.05 24.26
C CYS A 13 15.89 -0.75 24.30
N TYR A 14 14.91 -0.21 25.02
CA TYR A 14 13.59 -0.82 25.19
C TYR A 14 12.67 -0.40 24.04
N ILE A 15 11.85 -1.33 23.54
CA ILE A 15 10.80 -1.08 22.55
C ILE A 15 9.50 -1.55 23.19
N ASP A 16 8.49 -0.69 23.19
CA ASP A 16 7.19 -1.04 23.75
C ASP A 16 6.60 -2.24 23.00
N GLY A 17 6.13 -3.25 23.74
CA GLY A 17 5.56 -4.48 23.19
C GLY A 17 6.56 -5.61 22.93
N LEU A 18 7.87 -5.38 23.01
CA LEU A 18 8.88 -6.42 22.85
C LEU A 18 9.53 -6.83 24.19
N PRO A 19 10.08 -8.06 24.31
CA PRO A 19 10.82 -8.49 25.50
C PRO A 19 11.96 -7.54 25.89
N ALA A 20 12.30 -7.47 27.16
CA ALA A 20 13.38 -6.59 27.62
C ALA A 20 14.76 -7.07 27.14
N TYR A 21 15.56 -6.16 26.57
CA TYR A 21 16.94 -6.45 26.13
C TYR A 21 18.00 -6.16 27.20
N ALA A 22 17.74 -5.18 28.08
CA ALA A 22 18.65 -4.75 29.15
C ALA A 22 20.07 -4.31 28.73
N GLY A 23 20.32 -4.02 27.45
CA GLY A 23 21.63 -3.62 26.94
C GLY A 23 22.10 -2.23 27.39
N CYS A 24 21.23 -1.22 27.38
CA CYS A 24 21.65 0.16 27.66
C CYS A 24 21.90 0.46 29.15
N ARG A 25 21.32 -0.32 30.07
CA ARG A 25 21.41 -0.14 31.53
C ARG A 25 21.00 1.24 32.08
N THR A 26 20.38 2.12 31.30
CA THR A 26 20.01 3.47 31.77
C THR A 26 18.77 3.48 32.68
N CYS A 27 17.95 2.44 32.62
CA CYS A 27 16.67 2.35 33.36
C CYS A 27 16.79 1.95 34.85
N LEU A 28 17.96 2.14 35.47
CA LEU A 28 18.25 1.76 36.86
C LEU A 28 17.33 2.50 37.84
N VAL A 29 16.72 1.79 38.78
CA VAL A 29 15.84 2.32 39.82
C VAL A 29 16.14 1.66 41.17
N GLU A 30 15.77 2.33 42.25
CA GLU A 30 15.79 1.74 43.58
C GLU A 30 14.44 1.07 43.85
N ILE A 31 14.48 -0.18 44.31
CA ILE A 31 13.29 -0.93 44.72
C ILE A 31 13.45 -1.22 46.21
N GLU A 32 12.46 -0.84 47.02
CA GLU A 32 12.52 -1.03 48.46
C GLU A 32 12.67 -2.53 48.80
N GLY A 33 13.66 -2.86 49.63
CA GLY A 33 13.99 -4.25 49.99
C GLY A 33 14.91 -4.97 49.00
N ALA A 34 15.23 -4.40 47.83
CA ALA A 34 16.23 -4.97 46.92
C ALA A 34 17.67 -4.68 47.40
N PRO A 35 18.63 -5.62 47.22
CA PRO A 35 19.99 -5.46 47.72
C PRO A 35 20.83 -4.43 46.94
N ALA A 36 20.40 -4.06 45.73
CA ALA A 36 21.09 -3.12 44.85
C ALA A 36 20.09 -2.46 43.90
N LEU A 37 20.54 -1.42 43.18
CA LEU A 37 19.76 -0.83 42.08
C LEU A 37 19.38 -1.90 41.05
N GLN A 38 18.16 -1.82 40.56
CA GLN A 38 17.57 -2.78 39.65
C GLN A 38 17.25 -2.13 38.31
N LEU A 39 17.26 -2.92 37.24
CA LEU A 39 16.79 -2.45 35.94
C LEU A 39 15.27 -2.53 35.88
N SER A 40 14.60 -1.37 35.74
CA SER A 40 13.14 -1.33 35.65
C SER A 40 12.58 -2.07 34.43
N CYS A 41 13.37 -2.26 33.36
CA CYS A 41 12.91 -2.98 32.17
C CYS A 41 12.79 -4.50 32.37
N THR A 42 13.55 -5.10 33.29
CA THR A 42 13.52 -6.54 33.58
C THR A 42 12.93 -6.88 34.94
N ALA A 43 12.72 -5.87 35.81
CA ALA A 43 12.15 -6.07 37.13
C ALA A 43 10.68 -6.51 37.03
N THR A 44 10.35 -7.64 37.67
CA THR A 44 8.98 -8.10 37.81
C THR A 44 8.28 -7.29 38.90
N VAL A 45 7.07 -6.83 38.61
CA VAL A 45 6.26 -6.07 39.57
C VAL A 45 5.61 -7.03 40.57
N SER A 46 5.62 -6.67 41.85
CA SER A 46 4.90 -7.38 42.92
C SER A 46 3.92 -6.45 43.65
N ASP A 47 2.93 -7.03 44.31
CA ASP A 47 2.02 -6.24 45.15
C ASP A 47 2.79 -5.55 46.29
N GLY A 48 2.38 -4.32 46.63
CA GLY A 48 3.07 -3.49 47.62
C GLY A 48 4.48 -3.02 47.25
N MET A 49 4.97 -3.28 46.02
CA MET A 49 6.31 -2.88 45.58
C MET A 49 6.46 -1.35 45.51
N VAL A 50 7.46 -0.81 46.22
CA VAL A 50 7.80 0.61 46.19
C VAL A 50 9.03 0.82 45.31
N VAL A 51 8.88 1.63 44.26
CA VAL A 51 9.95 1.97 43.32
C VAL A 51 10.27 3.46 43.43
N ARG A 52 11.54 3.78 43.68
CA ARG A 52 12.04 5.17 43.74
C ARG A 52 12.93 5.42 42.51
N THR A 53 12.60 6.46 41.76
CA THR A 53 13.23 6.71 40.44
C THR A 53 14.19 7.90 40.45
N ASP A 54 14.20 8.71 41.50
CA ASP A 54 14.89 9.99 41.61
C ASP A 54 15.90 10.04 42.78
N THR A 55 16.29 8.89 43.31
CA THR A 55 17.30 8.82 44.38
C THR A 55 18.68 9.20 43.85
N SER A 56 19.53 9.80 44.69
CA SER A 56 20.89 10.23 44.31
C SER A 56 21.70 9.06 43.76
N GLN A 57 21.63 7.90 44.42
CA GLN A 57 22.30 6.68 43.99
C GLN A 57 21.84 6.23 42.60
N ALA A 58 20.53 6.24 42.33
CA ALA A 58 20.01 5.88 41.01
C ALA A 58 20.47 6.88 39.94
N LYS A 59 20.46 8.18 40.24
CA LYS A 59 20.93 9.23 39.32
C LYS A 59 22.42 9.08 38.99
N GLU A 60 23.28 8.96 39.99
CA GLU A 60 24.73 8.77 39.82
C GLU A 60 25.05 7.53 39.00
N ALA A 61 24.36 6.41 39.26
CA ALA A 61 24.55 5.19 38.48
C ALA A 61 24.15 5.36 37.00
N ARG A 62 23.05 6.08 36.72
CA ARG A 62 22.65 6.40 35.34
C ARG A 62 23.66 7.32 34.66
N GLN A 63 24.19 8.31 35.37
CA GLN A 63 25.23 9.21 34.85
C GLN A 63 26.51 8.44 34.50
N ALA A 64 26.94 7.51 35.36
CA ALA A 64 28.09 6.65 35.12
C ALA A 64 27.89 5.78 33.86
N VAL A 65 26.73 5.11 33.72
CA VAL A 65 26.39 4.31 32.53
C VAL A 65 26.38 5.17 31.27
N LEU A 66 25.76 6.35 31.30
CA LEU A 66 25.73 7.25 30.15
C LEU A 66 27.12 7.77 29.79
N SER A 67 28.02 7.99 30.75
CA SER A 67 29.39 8.39 30.46
C SER A 67 30.15 7.36 29.61
N LEU A 68 29.85 6.07 29.77
CA LEU A 68 30.39 4.99 28.94
C LEU A 68 29.77 4.95 27.55
N ILE A 69 28.46 5.21 27.43
CA ILE A 69 27.80 5.31 26.12
C ILE A 69 28.37 6.50 25.33
N LEU A 70 28.55 7.63 26.00
CA LEU A 70 29.03 8.87 25.40
C LEU A 70 30.54 8.87 25.11
N SER A 71 31.33 7.93 25.66
CA SER A 71 32.76 7.84 25.33
C SER A 71 33.01 7.38 23.88
N TYR A 72 32.02 6.72 23.26
CA TYR A 72 32.05 6.26 21.87
C TYR A 72 31.14 7.07 20.93
N HIS A 73 30.44 8.09 21.43
CA HIS A 73 29.56 8.94 20.63
C HIS A 73 30.30 10.22 20.19
N SER A 74 30.16 10.61 18.92
CA SER A 74 30.92 11.73 18.33
C SER A 74 30.68 13.10 19.01
N ASP A 75 29.51 13.29 19.63
CA ASP A 75 29.08 14.58 20.15
C ASP A 75 29.37 14.80 21.66
N ARG A 76 30.48 15.50 21.96
CA ARG A 76 30.81 15.96 23.33
C ARG A 76 29.90 17.08 23.87
N CYS A 77 28.97 17.58 23.05
CA CYS A 77 28.04 18.63 23.46
C CYS A 77 27.12 18.20 24.62
N LEU A 78 26.79 16.90 24.72
CA LEU A 78 25.82 16.39 25.71
C LEU A 78 26.31 16.40 27.16
N THR A 79 27.63 16.47 27.40
CA THR A 79 28.22 16.55 28.76
C THR A 79 28.80 17.94 29.07
N CYS A 80 28.76 18.87 28.12
CA CYS A 80 29.42 20.15 28.23
C CYS A 80 28.70 21.10 29.20
N HIS A 81 29.40 21.55 30.24
CA HIS A 81 28.89 22.57 31.19
C HIS A 81 28.53 23.92 30.52
N ARG A 82 28.97 24.17 29.28
CA ARG A 82 28.67 25.40 28.51
C ARG A 82 27.62 25.19 27.41
N VAL A 83 26.96 24.04 27.35
CA VAL A 83 25.99 23.73 26.27
C VAL A 83 24.93 24.82 26.09
N VAL A 84 24.45 25.39 27.20
CA VAL A 84 23.46 26.50 27.22
C VAL A 84 24.00 27.83 26.68
N LYS A 85 25.31 28.01 26.59
CA LYS A 85 25.97 29.22 26.08
C LYS A 85 26.47 29.08 24.65
N CYS A 86 26.41 27.88 24.06
CA CYS A 86 26.94 27.58 22.74
C CYS A 86 25.85 27.72 21.68
N LYS A 87 26.05 28.62 20.70
CA LYS A 87 25.14 28.82 19.58
C LYS A 87 25.56 28.00 18.36
N PRO A 88 24.62 27.64 17.46
CA PRO A 88 24.98 27.11 16.15
C PRO A 88 25.99 28.02 15.44
N GLY A 89 27.14 27.48 15.02
CA GLY A 89 28.21 28.22 14.34
C GLY A 89 29.37 28.72 15.21
N ASP A 90 29.25 28.74 16.55
CA ASP A 90 30.38 29.12 17.43
C ASP A 90 31.54 28.13 17.29
N THR A 91 32.82 28.51 17.25
CA THR A 91 33.93 27.51 17.18
C THR A 91 34.18 26.88 18.57
N CYS A 92 34.27 25.54 18.64
CA CYS A 92 34.62 24.86 19.88
C CYS A 92 36.13 24.91 20.09
N LEU A 93 36.60 25.52 21.18
CA LEU A 93 38.04 25.57 21.49
C LEU A 93 38.60 24.23 22.00
N ARG A 94 37.75 23.23 22.31
CA ARG A 94 38.18 21.90 22.80
C ARG A 94 38.44 20.88 21.68
N ASP A 95 37.94 21.08 20.47
CA ASP A 95 38.15 20.17 19.32
C ASP A 95 38.26 20.99 18.03
N ASN A 96 39.36 20.85 17.28
CA ASN A 96 39.65 21.65 16.07
C ASN A 96 38.81 21.28 14.84
N VAL A 97 37.94 20.27 14.92
CA VAL A 97 37.08 19.81 13.82
C VAL A 97 35.71 19.38 14.37
N VAL A 98 34.86 20.33 14.76
CA VAL A 98 33.48 20.03 15.22
C VAL A 98 32.50 20.21 14.08
N THR A 99 32.39 19.21 13.20
CA THR A 99 31.36 19.15 12.14
C THR A 99 30.04 18.54 12.63
N HIS A 100 30.05 17.87 13.79
CA HIS A 100 28.87 17.23 14.39
C HIS A 100 28.59 17.86 15.75
N ARG A 101 27.40 18.46 15.91
CA ARG A 101 26.88 18.94 17.19
C ARG A 101 25.43 18.53 17.29
N CYS A 102 24.95 18.28 18.50
CA CYS A 102 23.52 18.09 18.70
C CYS A 102 22.70 19.28 18.19
N VAL A 103 23.20 20.53 18.32
CA VAL A 103 22.50 21.72 17.78
C VAL A 103 22.43 21.79 16.25
N THR A 104 23.32 21.08 15.54
CA THR A 104 23.34 20.97 14.07
C THR A 104 23.01 19.55 13.61
N CYS A 105 22.49 18.69 14.50
CA CYS A 105 22.13 17.31 14.21
C CYS A 105 20.67 17.24 13.73
N SER A 106 20.39 16.39 12.75
CA SER A 106 19.05 16.21 12.15
C SER A 106 18.03 15.55 13.11
N LYS A 107 18.51 14.92 14.17
CA LYS A 107 17.68 14.35 15.25
C LYS A 107 17.53 15.28 16.46
N ASN A 108 18.09 16.49 16.44
CA ASN A 108 17.99 17.44 17.56
C ASN A 108 16.54 17.66 18.00
N TYR A 109 16.29 17.76 19.31
CA TYR A 109 14.96 17.87 19.93
C TYR A 109 14.00 16.68 19.70
N ARG A 110 14.40 15.68 18.92
CA ARG A 110 13.69 14.40 18.73
C ARG A 110 14.58 13.18 19.04
N CYS A 111 15.69 13.41 19.73
CA CYS A 111 16.70 12.40 20.07
C CYS A 111 16.50 11.95 21.52
N GLU A 112 16.17 10.67 21.73
CA GLU A 112 15.97 10.12 23.06
C GLU A 112 17.26 10.08 23.89
N LEU A 113 18.43 9.94 23.26
CA LEU A 113 19.72 10.04 23.94
C LEU A 113 19.93 11.44 24.52
N GLN A 114 19.62 12.49 23.74
CA GLN A 114 19.70 13.88 24.18
C GLN A 114 18.77 14.12 25.38
N THR A 115 17.49 13.76 25.25
CA THR A 115 16.51 13.87 26.34
C THR A 115 16.96 13.11 27.59
N THR A 116 17.53 11.91 27.42
CA THR A 116 18.05 11.12 28.54
C THR A 116 19.21 11.83 29.25
N CYS A 117 20.18 12.39 28.51
CA CYS A 117 21.29 13.15 29.08
C CYS A 117 20.83 14.41 29.84
N GLU A 118 19.82 15.10 29.33
CA GLU A 118 19.22 16.26 29.99
C GLU A 118 18.52 15.87 31.29
N MET A 119 17.70 14.81 31.26
CA MET A 119 16.90 14.35 32.40
C MET A 119 17.74 13.81 33.57
N VAL A 120 18.94 13.29 33.30
CA VAL A 120 19.87 12.84 34.34
C VAL A 120 20.96 13.87 34.67
N GLU A 121 20.85 15.08 34.11
CA GLU A 121 21.77 16.20 34.34
C GLU A 121 23.23 15.85 34.03
N MET A 122 23.51 15.35 32.82
CA MET A 122 24.89 15.04 32.38
C MET A 122 25.77 16.29 32.18
N ALA A 123 25.20 17.50 32.19
CA ALA A 123 25.93 18.73 31.99
C ALA A 123 26.96 18.96 33.13
N GLY A 124 28.24 18.97 32.79
CA GLY A 124 29.33 19.09 33.77
C GLY A 124 29.69 17.80 34.49
N TYR A 125 29.05 16.68 34.15
CA TYR A 125 29.44 15.35 34.64
C TYR A 125 30.61 14.82 33.81
N GLU A 126 31.82 14.97 34.33
CA GLU A 126 33.06 14.43 33.75
C GLU A 126 33.74 13.53 34.79
N PRO A 127 33.32 12.26 34.96
CA PRO A 127 33.88 11.38 36.00
C PRO A 127 35.35 11.00 35.74
N TRP A 128 35.88 11.36 34.57
CA TRP A 128 37.23 11.08 34.08
C TRP A 128 38.12 12.34 34.04
N GLU A 129 37.77 13.39 34.79
CA GLU A 129 38.56 14.63 34.84
C GLU A 129 39.96 14.34 35.40
N GLY A 130 40.99 14.41 34.55
CA GLY A 130 42.39 14.12 34.90
C GLY A 130 42.92 12.74 34.50
N GLU A 131 42.10 11.87 33.90
CA GLU A 131 42.54 10.57 33.37
C GLU A 131 42.83 10.64 31.87
N ASP A 132 43.87 9.92 31.42
CA ASP A 132 44.16 9.73 29.99
C ASP A 132 43.03 8.95 29.34
N ARG A 133 42.18 9.66 28.60
CA ARG A 133 41.11 9.01 27.82
C ARG A 133 41.76 8.21 26.69
N THR A 134 41.47 6.92 26.64
CA THR A 134 41.72 6.09 25.46
C THR A 134 40.76 6.54 24.36
N TYR A 135 41.19 7.54 23.58
CA TYR A 135 40.43 8.01 22.43
C TYR A 135 40.36 6.92 21.37
N TYR A 136 39.13 6.64 20.90
CA TYR A 136 38.79 6.01 19.61
C TYR A 136 39.86 5.11 19.00
N GLU A 137 40.08 3.91 19.54
CA GLU A 137 40.92 2.93 18.82
C GLU A 137 40.18 2.31 17.63
N MET A 138 38.84 2.46 17.55
CA MET A 138 38.06 1.87 16.47
C MET A 138 37.35 2.90 15.62
N GLN A 139 37.84 3.03 14.38
CA GLN A 139 37.19 3.81 13.35
C GLN A 139 35.90 3.11 12.92
N GLN A 140 34.76 3.77 13.17
CA GLN A 140 33.48 3.31 12.63
C GLN A 140 33.48 3.42 11.09
N PRO A 141 32.73 2.57 10.38
CA PRO A 141 32.58 2.68 8.94
C PRO A 141 32.06 4.06 8.51
N GLU A 142 32.30 4.42 7.25
CA GLU A 142 31.69 5.61 6.68
C GLU A 142 30.16 5.47 6.62
N ALA A 143 29.47 6.61 6.68
CA ALA A 143 28.03 6.64 6.60
C ALA A 143 27.55 6.24 5.19
N ASP A 144 26.56 5.36 5.09
CA ASP A 144 25.83 5.11 3.85
C ASP A 144 24.80 6.22 3.65
N ARG A 145 25.08 7.08 2.67
CA ARG A 145 24.23 8.20 2.25
C ARG A 145 23.78 8.07 0.80
N ALA A 146 24.08 6.94 0.15
CA ALA A 146 23.73 6.72 -1.25
C ALA A 146 22.30 6.19 -1.41
N ASN A 147 21.77 5.53 -0.38
CA ASN A 147 20.41 5.01 -0.41
C ASN A 147 19.37 6.16 -0.48
N PRO A 148 18.38 6.08 -1.40
CA PRO A 148 17.43 7.16 -1.64
C PRO A 148 16.38 7.32 -0.54
N PHE A 149 16.16 6.30 0.30
CA PHE A 149 15.09 6.25 1.30
C PHE A 149 15.59 6.49 2.73
N LEU A 150 16.77 5.98 3.08
CA LEU A 150 17.31 6.11 4.43
C LEU A 150 18.82 6.31 4.44
N GLU A 151 19.31 7.10 5.38
CA GLU A 151 20.74 7.19 5.67
C GLU A 151 21.09 6.33 6.88
N PHE A 152 22.26 5.69 6.83
CA PHE A 152 22.84 4.95 7.94
C PHE A 152 24.21 5.51 8.30
N ASP A 153 24.30 6.18 9.46
CA ASP A 153 25.53 6.76 9.99
C ASP A 153 25.95 6.03 11.29
N PRO A 154 26.80 4.99 11.21
CA PRO A 154 27.19 4.19 12.36
C PRO A 154 28.01 4.96 13.40
N GLN A 155 28.54 6.15 13.06
CA GLN A 155 29.29 7.01 13.99
C GLN A 155 28.39 7.58 15.11
N MET A 156 27.08 7.62 14.88
CA MET A 156 26.06 8.06 15.85
C MET A 156 25.45 6.90 16.64
N CYS A 157 25.92 5.67 16.42
CA CYS A 157 25.32 4.47 16.98
C CYS A 157 25.73 4.25 18.45
N ILE A 158 24.74 3.98 19.30
CA ILE A 158 24.95 3.58 20.70
C ILE A 158 24.73 2.08 20.93
N ILE A 159 24.64 1.29 19.86
CA ILE A 159 24.52 -0.18 19.90
C ILE A 159 23.35 -0.65 20.80
N CYS A 160 22.25 0.10 20.79
CA CYS A 160 21.06 -0.22 21.59
C CYS A 160 20.26 -1.42 21.06
N THR A 161 20.61 -1.91 19.87
CA THR A 161 19.96 -3.00 19.10
C THR A 161 18.49 -2.81 18.76
N ARG A 162 17.89 -1.63 19.00
CA ARG A 162 16.49 -1.37 18.65
C ARG A 162 16.21 -1.60 17.16
N CYS A 163 17.10 -1.16 16.27
CA CYS A 163 16.95 -1.37 14.83
C CYS A 163 16.96 -2.85 14.43
N VAL A 164 17.90 -3.64 14.96
CA VAL A 164 17.97 -5.10 14.78
C VAL A 164 16.68 -5.75 15.24
N ARG A 165 16.25 -5.44 16.46
CA ARG A 165 15.06 -6.03 17.06
C ARG A 165 13.76 -5.63 16.36
N ALA A 166 13.65 -4.40 15.86
CA ALA A 166 12.49 -4.00 15.06
C ALA A 166 12.47 -4.73 13.71
N CYS A 167 13.62 -4.85 13.04
CA CYS A 167 13.72 -5.54 11.75
C CYS A 167 13.48 -7.06 11.87
N ASP A 168 13.92 -7.67 12.96
CA ASP A 168 13.79 -9.09 13.24
C ASP A 168 12.43 -9.42 13.89
N GLN A 169 12.08 -8.79 15.01
CA GLN A 169 10.95 -9.20 15.86
C GLN A 169 9.62 -8.55 15.48
N LEU A 170 9.63 -7.38 14.82
CA LEU A 170 8.39 -6.69 14.39
C LEU A 170 8.13 -6.85 12.89
N ARG A 171 9.17 -7.03 12.08
CA ARG A 171 9.08 -7.11 10.62
C ARG A 171 9.35 -8.51 10.08
N HIS A 172 10.05 -9.36 10.84
CA HIS A 172 10.46 -10.70 10.43
C HIS A 172 11.34 -10.71 9.17
N THR A 173 12.01 -9.60 8.85
CA THR A 173 12.88 -9.48 7.66
C THR A 173 14.33 -9.84 7.98
N GLY A 174 14.81 -9.49 9.19
CA GLY A 174 16.17 -9.83 9.63
C GLY A 174 17.30 -9.18 8.82
N ALA A 175 17.05 -8.05 8.13
CA ALA A 175 18.04 -7.38 7.28
C ALA A 175 19.15 -6.64 8.04
N ILE A 176 18.97 -6.41 9.34
CA ILE A 176 19.91 -5.68 10.21
C ILE A 176 20.42 -6.62 11.28
N THR A 177 21.73 -6.70 11.45
CA THR A 177 22.37 -7.57 12.44
C THR A 177 23.35 -6.82 13.34
N LEU A 178 23.74 -7.48 14.43
CA LEU A 178 24.81 -7.07 15.32
C LEU A 178 26.06 -7.88 14.97
N ALA A 179 27.02 -7.25 14.29
CA ALA A 179 28.25 -7.87 13.83
C ALA A 179 29.42 -7.59 14.79
N GLY A 180 30.41 -8.48 14.83
CA GLY A 180 31.60 -8.33 15.67
C GLY A 180 31.41 -8.82 17.13
N ARG A 181 32.44 -8.62 17.96
CA ARG A 181 32.43 -8.97 19.39
C ARG A 181 33.22 -7.95 20.23
N GLY A 182 32.79 -7.74 21.47
CA GLY A 182 33.44 -6.79 22.38
C GLY A 182 33.45 -5.37 21.79
N PHE A 183 34.60 -4.70 21.79
CA PHE A 183 34.73 -3.36 21.22
C PHE A 183 34.55 -3.31 19.69
N SER A 184 34.60 -4.44 18.99
CA SER A 184 34.35 -4.53 17.53
C SER A 184 32.89 -4.64 17.13
N THR A 185 32.01 -4.63 18.12
CA THR A 185 30.56 -4.78 17.91
C THR A 185 30.01 -3.55 17.18
N ARG A 186 29.26 -3.78 16.10
CA ARG A 186 28.63 -2.71 15.31
C ARG A 186 27.34 -3.21 14.64
N ILE A 187 26.53 -2.27 14.18
CA ILE A 187 25.33 -2.57 13.39
C ILE A 187 25.75 -2.70 11.93
N GLU A 188 25.26 -3.73 11.26
CA GLU A 188 25.47 -3.96 9.82
C GLU A 188 24.16 -4.36 9.13
N PHE A 189 24.05 -4.01 7.85
CA PHE A 189 23.00 -4.48 6.95
C PHE A 189 23.51 -5.66 6.12
N GLY A 190 22.72 -6.72 6.00
CA GLY A 190 23.12 -7.93 5.27
C GLY A 190 24.50 -8.44 5.70
N ALA A 191 25.43 -8.54 4.74
CA ALA A 191 26.82 -8.96 4.96
C ALA A 191 27.81 -7.80 5.23
N GLY A 192 27.33 -6.62 5.65
CA GLY A 192 28.16 -5.43 5.93
C GLY A 192 28.35 -4.48 4.74
N GLY A 193 27.53 -4.59 3.70
CA GLY A 193 27.55 -3.73 2.52
C GLY A 193 26.63 -2.51 2.61
N ALA A 194 26.37 -1.87 1.45
CA ALA A 194 25.39 -0.79 1.37
C ALA A 194 23.99 -1.30 1.74
N VAL A 195 23.16 -0.41 2.30
CA VAL A 195 21.81 -0.77 2.74
C VAL A 195 20.99 -1.35 1.58
N HIS A 196 21.16 -0.79 0.37
CA HIS A 196 20.45 -1.22 -0.83
C HIS A 196 21.00 -2.49 -1.49
N ASP A 197 22.02 -3.13 -0.94
CA ASP A 197 22.44 -4.47 -1.36
C ASP A 197 21.90 -5.56 -0.43
N SER A 198 21.27 -5.16 0.68
CA SER A 198 20.65 -6.07 1.63
C SER A 198 19.21 -6.47 1.23
N ASN A 199 18.66 -7.44 1.95
CA ASN A 199 17.26 -7.86 1.90
C ASN A 199 16.30 -6.89 2.64
N CYS A 200 16.63 -5.60 2.72
CA CYS A 200 15.78 -4.62 3.38
C CYS A 200 14.58 -4.20 2.50
N ASP A 201 13.36 -4.28 3.05
CA ASP A 201 12.12 -3.81 2.38
C ASP A 201 11.98 -2.27 2.37
N PHE A 202 12.87 -1.54 3.04
CA PHE A 202 12.74 -0.10 3.29
C PHE A 202 11.42 0.30 3.96
N CYS A 203 10.96 -0.50 4.94
CA CYS A 203 9.74 -0.20 5.70
C CYS A 203 9.88 1.01 6.64
N GLY A 204 11.11 1.39 7.01
CA GLY A 204 11.40 2.50 7.93
C GLY A 204 11.20 2.18 9.42
N ALA A 205 10.81 0.95 9.79
CA ALA A 205 10.61 0.57 11.20
C ALA A 205 11.88 0.77 12.06
N CYS A 206 13.07 0.58 11.46
CA CYS A 206 14.35 0.83 12.13
C CYS A 206 14.59 2.31 12.42
N ILE A 207 14.08 3.22 11.59
CA ILE A 207 14.15 4.68 11.78
C ILE A 207 13.24 5.10 12.93
N ASP A 208 12.05 4.51 13.00
CA ASP A 208 11.03 4.84 14.02
C ASP A 208 11.51 4.53 15.44
N VAL A 209 12.32 3.47 15.60
CA VAL A 209 12.83 3.06 16.92
C VAL A 209 14.23 3.60 17.24
N CYS A 210 14.94 4.17 16.26
CA CYS A 210 16.32 4.62 16.45
C CYS A 210 16.38 5.84 17.40
N PRO A 211 17.03 5.72 18.58
CA PRO A 211 17.04 6.78 19.59
C PRO A 211 18.06 7.89 19.29
N THR A 212 18.95 7.69 18.32
CA THR A 212 19.97 8.65 17.88
C THR A 212 19.81 8.97 16.39
N ALA A 213 20.73 9.74 15.81
CA ALA A 213 20.75 10.07 14.39
C ALA A 213 21.40 9.00 13.49
N THR A 214 21.54 7.77 13.98
CA THR A 214 22.16 6.65 13.22
C THR A 214 21.35 6.28 12.00
N LEU A 215 20.02 6.19 12.13
CA LEU A 215 19.10 5.83 11.05
C LEU A 215 18.12 6.97 10.87
N MET A 216 18.12 7.55 9.66
CA MET A 216 17.39 8.79 9.36
C MET A 216 16.71 8.71 8.01
N GLU A 217 15.62 9.45 7.85
CA GLU A 217 14.89 9.54 6.59
C GLU A 217 15.71 10.29 5.52
N HIS A 218 15.89 9.74 4.32
CA HIS A 218 16.51 10.43 3.20
C HIS A 218 15.45 10.87 2.17
N PRO A 219 15.58 12.04 1.51
CA PRO A 219 16.57 13.11 1.74
C PRO A 219 16.16 14.07 2.88
N ASN A 220 14.95 13.91 3.43
CA ASN A 220 14.30 14.91 4.28
C ASN A 220 14.67 14.81 5.79
N LYS A 221 15.82 14.25 6.16
CA LYS A 221 16.24 14.09 7.58
C LYS A 221 16.20 15.38 8.38
N TRP A 222 16.45 16.52 7.72
CA TRP A 222 16.45 17.87 8.31
C TRP A 222 15.06 18.49 8.42
N SER A 223 14.06 17.94 7.71
CA SER A 223 12.73 18.52 7.63
C SER A 223 11.84 18.19 8.82
N ALA A 224 12.16 17.13 9.57
CA ALA A 224 11.40 16.72 10.75
C ALA A 224 11.29 17.85 11.80
N THR A 225 12.38 18.55 12.10
CA THR A 225 12.39 19.68 13.04
C THR A 225 11.79 20.96 12.47
N GLN A 226 11.51 20.98 11.16
CA GLN A 226 10.93 22.10 10.42
C GLN A 226 9.45 21.82 10.06
N THR A 227 8.88 20.73 10.56
CA THR A 227 7.49 20.36 10.31
C THR A 227 6.57 21.33 11.04
N GLU A 228 5.66 21.96 10.32
CA GLU A 228 4.72 22.97 10.86
C GLU A 228 3.43 22.32 11.36
N ARG A 229 3.00 21.24 10.70
CA ARG A 229 1.77 20.51 11.00
C ARG A 229 1.97 19.01 10.81
N TRP A 230 1.46 18.23 11.76
CA TRP A 230 1.31 16.79 11.62
C TRP A 230 -0.17 16.47 11.38
N THR A 231 -0.46 15.74 10.32
CA THR A 231 -1.83 15.34 9.96
C THR A 231 -1.89 13.81 9.92
N ALA A 232 -2.76 13.22 10.73
CA ALA A 232 -3.10 11.80 10.61
C ALA A 232 -3.97 11.62 9.36
N THR A 233 -3.67 10.64 8.51
CA THR A 233 -4.41 10.34 7.29
C THR A 233 -4.18 8.87 6.89
N THR A 234 -4.70 8.44 5.75
CA THR A 234 -4.62 7.05 5.29
C THR A 234 -3.79 6.92 4.02
N CYS A 235 -2.95 5.90 3.95
CA CYS A 235 -2.20 5.56 2.75
C CYS A 235 -3.12 4.97 1.67
N THR A 236 -3.12 5.56 0.48
CA THR A 236 -3.95 5.16 -0.67
C THR A 236 -3.23 4.26 -1.66
N SER A 237 -2.08 3.68 -1.29
CA SER A 237 -1.30 2.86 -2.23
C SER A 237 -1.91 1.48 -2.48
N CYS A 238 -2.50 0.80 -1.50
CA CYS A 238 -3.09 -0.54 -1.67
C CYS A 238 -4.32 -0.72 -0.77
N SER A 239 -5.08 -1.79 -0.99
CA SER A 239 -6.36 -2.05 -0.30
C SER A 239 -6.26 -2.34 1.20
N VAL A 240 -5.05 -2.41 1.77
CA VAL A 240 -4.86 -2.47 3.24
C VAL A 240 -5.22 -1.13 3.90
N GLY A 241 -4.88 0.00 3.27
CA GLY A 241 -5.13 1.34 3.83
C GLY A 241 -4.44 1.62 5.17
N CYS A 242 -3.11 1.56 5.20
CA CYS A 242 -2.35 1.80 6.44
C CYS A 242 -2.51 3.24 6.95
N SER A 243 -2.67 3.41 8.26
CA SER A 243 -2.71 4.73 8.90
C SER A 243 -1.33 5.35 9.00
N ILE A 244 -1.23 6.61 8.58
CA ILE A 244 0.01 7.38 8.56
C ILE A 244 -0.18 8.74 9.23
N SER A 245 0.90 9.28 9.77
CA SER A 245 0.99 10.67 10.18
C SER A 245 1.98 11.38 9.28
N MET A 246 1.50 12.34 8.49
CA MET A 246 2.31 13.11 7.56
C MET A 246 2.67 14.46 8.17
N GLY A 247 3.97 14.74 8.22
CA GLY A 247 4.51 16.06 8.54
C GLY A 247 4.56 16.91 7.28
N SER A 248 3.98 18.10 7.35
CA SER A 248 3.98 19.08 6.25
C SER A 248 4.70 20.37 6.62
N ARG A 249 5.30 21.01 5.61
CA ARG A 249 5.92 22.34 5.69
C ARG A 249 5.55 23.13 4.44
N GLN A 250 5.05 24.36 4.61
CA GLN A 250 4.60 25.21 3.49
C GLN A 250 3.63 24.48 2.55
N GLY A 251 2.70 23.71 3.13
CA GLY A 251 1.73 22.93 2.35
C GLY A 251 2.29 21.68 1.65
N ARG A 252 3.59 21.37 1.76
CA ARG A 252 4.20 20.17 1.16
C ARG A 252 4.48 19.10 2.20
N GLY A 253 4.21 17.84 1.88
CA GLY A 253 4.62 16.69 2.68
C GLY A 253 6.15 16.54 2.69
N VAL A 254 6.74 16.40 3.87
CA VAL A 254 8.21 16.33 4.03
C VAL A 254 8.67 15.10 4.82
N ILE A 255 7.78 14.46 5.56
CA ILE A 255 8.09 13.27 6.34
C ILE A 255 6.81 12.50 6.65
N VAL A 256 6.89 11.19 6.76
CA VAL A 256 5.78 10.32 7.19
C VAL A 256 6.26 9.43 8.31
N ARG A 257 5.37 9.10 9.26
CA ARG A 257 5.57 8.06 10.28
C ARG A 257 4.30 7.22 10.42
N PRO A 258 4.38 5.98 10.94
CA PRO A 258 3.18 5.20 11.26
C PRO A 258 2.26 5.94 12.23
N ASP A 259 0.96 5.74 12.05
CA ASP A 259 -0.06 6.15 13.02
C ASP A 259 -0.86 4.92 13.49
N ALA A 260 -1.22 4.90 14.78
CA ALA A 260 -1.87 3.76 15.42
C ALA A 260 -3.41 3.87 15.46
N THR A 261 -3.95 5.05 15.15
CA THR A 261 -5.26 5.44 15.66
C THR A 261 -6.41 5.03 14.75
N ALA A 262 -6.20 4.99 13.43
CA ALA A 262 -7.28 4.77 12.48
C ALA A 262 -7.46 3.30 12.06
N ASN A 263 -6.40 2.58 11.65
CA ASN A 263 -6.50 1.21 11.12
C ASN A 263 -5.65 0.22 11.93
N PRO A 264 -6.27 -0.65 12.77
CA PRO A 264 -5.54 -1.62 13.59
C PRO A 264 -4.78 -2.68 12.79
N VAL A 265 -5.07 -2.88 11.50
CA VAL A 265 -4.32 -3.82 10.64
C VAL A 265 -2.89 -3.34 10.40
N SER A 266 -2.65 -2.02 10.37
CA SER A 266 -1.29 -1.48 10.21
C SER A 266 -0.44 -1.75 11.46
N ALA A 267 -1.03 -1.70 12.65
CA ALA A 267 -0.38 -1.86 13.95
C ALA A 267 0.98 -1.13 14.05
N ASN A 268 0.99 0.16 13.70
CA ASN A 268 2.19 1.01 13.63
C ASN A 268 3.28 0.55 12.67
N GLN A 269 2.96 -0.23 11.64
CA GLN A 269 3.89 -0.67 10.61
C GLN A 269 3.49 -0.11 9.24
N LEU A 270 4.49 0.25 8.45
CA LEU A 270 4.33 0.73 7.07
C LEU A 270 5.22 -0.07 6.13
N CYS A 271 4.99 0.08 4.83
CA CYS A 271 5.91 -0.34 3.78
C CYS A 271 6.59 0.88 3.13
N VAL A 272 7.56 0.63 2.25
CA VAL A 272 8.27 1.68 1.51
C VAL A 272 7.33 2.67 0.80
N ARG A 273 6.22 2.18 0.22
CA ARG A 273 5.22 3.03 -0.45
C ARG A 273 4.59 4.04 0.50
N GLY A 274 4.06 3.54 1.63
CA GLY A 274 3.41 4.39 2.63
C GLY A 274 4.39 5.33 3.34
N ARG A 275 5.66 4.93 3.48
CA ARG A 275 6.67 5.70 4.22
C ARG A 275 7.38 6.77 3.36
N PHE A 276 7.66 6.47 2.09
CA PHE A 276 8.59 7.28 1.28
C PHE A 276 8.01 7.77 -0.06
N HIS A 277 6.95 7.16 -0.61
CA HIS A 277 6.48 7.52 -1.95
C HIS A 277 5.66 8.82 -1.99
N TYR A 278 5.43 9.48 -0.86
CA TYR A 278 4.87 10.84 -0.84
C TYR A 278 5.72 11.85 -1.62
N ASP A 279 7.01 11.54 -1.82
CA ASP A 279 7.98 12.33 -2.59
C ASP A 279 8.41 11.60 -3.88
N ALA A 280 7.54 10.74 -4.43
CA ALA A 280 7.81 10.05 -5.70
C ALA A 280 7.61 10.96 -6.93
N VAL A 281 6.72 11.96 -6.82
CA VAL A 281 6.45 12.95 -7.86
C VAL A 281 6.61 14.34 -7.27
N LYS A 282 7.49 15.14 -7.88
CA LYS A 282 7.78 16.50 -7.45
C LYS A 282 6.61 17.42 -7.81
N PRO A 283 6.38 18.52 -7.06
CA PRO A 283 5.30 19.47 -7.39
C PRO A 283 5.37 20.00 -8.83
N SER A 284 6.56 20.18 -9.40
CA SER A 284 6.76 20.63 -10.78
C SER A 284 6.37 19.61 -11.85
N GLN A 285 6.11 18.36 -11.47
CA GLN A 285 5.68 17.28 -12.34
C GLN A 285 4.16 17.04 -12.25
N ARG A 286 3.44 17.76 -11.37
CA ARG A 286 1.98 17.65 -11.20
C ARG A 286 1.25 18.66 -12.08
N LEU A 287 -0.02 18.36 -12.38
CA LEU A 287 -0.90 19.31 -13.05
C LEU A 287 -1.29 20.42 -12.06
N SER A 288 -1.14 21.67 -12.48
CA SER A 288 -1.35 22.83 -11.59
C SER A 288 -2.38 23.83 -12.10
N GLN A 289 -2.88 23.68 -13.33
CA GLN A 289 -3.88 24.55 -13.93
C GLN A 289 -4.63 23.80 -15.05
N PRO A 290 -5.87 24.19 -15.38
CA PRO A 290 -6.62 23.58 -16.47
C PRO A 290 -5.90 23.70 -17.82
N LEU A 291 -6.05 22.68 -18.66
CA LEU A 291 -5.52 22.64 -20.01
C LEU A 291 -6.64 22.33 -21.01
N ILE A 292 -6.65 23.03 -22.15
CA ILE A 292 -7.52 22.72 -23.28
C ILE A 292 -6.64 22.43 -24.50
N ARG A 293 -7.07 21.50 -25.35
CA ARG A 293 -6.43 21.19 -26.63
C ARG A 293 -7.28 21.73 -27.79
N PRO A 294 -6.88 22.85 -28.42
CA PRO A 294 -7.50 23.31 -29.65
C PRO A 294 -7.25 22.32 -30.82
N PRO A 295 -8.12 22.27 -31.85
CA PRO A 295 -8.03 21.30 -32.95
C PRO A 295 -6.72 21.28 -33.76
N GLN A 296 -5.89 22.33 -33.67
CA GLN A 296 -4.66 22.49 -34.47
C GLN A 296 -3.41 22.75 -33.60
N ALA A 297 -3.53 22.64 -32.28
CA ALA A 297 -2.45 22.97 -31.34
C ALA A 297 -2.24 21.88 -30.28
N GLY A 298 -1.19 22.03 -29.48
CA GLY A 298 -0.98 21.23 -28.27
C GLY A 298 -1.99 21.60 -27.17
N GLN A 299 -1.83 21.01 -25.99
CA GLN A 299 -2.56 21.46 -24.80
C GLN A 299 -2.00 22.82 -24.35
N GLU A 300 -2.89 23.78 -24.13
CA GLU A 300 -2.58 25.13 -23.69
C GLU A 300 -3.29 25.43 -22.36
N PRO A 301 -2.69 26.23 -21.46
CA PRO A 301 -3.34 26.69 -20.24
C PRO A 301 -4.67 27.39 -20.50
N ALA A 302 -5.67 27.13 -19.66
CA ALA A 302 -6.97 27.78 -19.68
C ALA A 302 -7.40 28.16 -18.27
N THR A 303 -8.32 29.12 -18.16
CA THR A 303 -9.00 29.40 -16.88
C THR A 303 -9.97 28.28 -16.52
N TRP A 304 -10.31 28.16 -15.24
CA TRP A 304 -11.33 27.20 -14.78
C TRP A 304 -12.67 27.37 -15.49
N ASP A 305 -13.13 28.60 -15.66
CA ASP A 305 -14.38 28.89 -16.36
C ASP A 305 -14.35 28.43 -17.81
N GLU A 306 -13.27 28.72 -18.55
CA GLU A 306 -13.12 28.30 -19.94
C GLU A 306 -13.07 26.77 -20.07
N ALA A 307 -12.32 26.09 -19.19
CA ALA A 307 -12.14 24.65 -19.25
C ALA A 307 -13.42 23.88 -18.89
N LEU A 308 -14.13 24.31 -17.83
CA LEU A 308 -15.40 23.71 -17.43
C LEU A 308 -16.49 23.99 -18.46
N GLU A 309 -16.53 25.20 -19.03
CA GLU A 309 -17.48 25.53 -20.08
C GLU A 309 -17.23 24.72 -21.35
N PHE A 310 -15.96 24.57 -21.75
CA PHE A 310 -15.58 23.73 -22.88
C PHE A 310 -16.00 22.28 -22.66
N ALA A 311 -15.71 21.71 -21.47
CA ALA A 311 -16.10 20.34 -21.13
C ALA A 311 -17.63 20.16 -21.18
N ALA A 312 -18.38 21.07 -20.53
CA ALA A 312 -19.83 21.02 -20.49
C ALA A 312 -20.47 21.17 -21.89
N ALA A 313 -19.94 22.08 -22.71
CA ALA A 313 -20.41 22.30 -24.07
C ALA A 313 -20.19 21.07 -24.97
N ARG A 314 -19.00 20.46 -24.93
CA ARG A 314 -18.68 19.28 -25.75
C ARG A 314 -19.48 18.05 -25.34
N LEU A 315 -19.63 17.81 -24.03
CA LEU A 315 -20.50 16.74 -23.53
C LEU A 315 -21.96 16.94 -23.93
N THR A 316 -22.45 18.18 -23.88
CA THR A 316 -23.81 18.53 -24.33
C THR A 316 -23.99 18.26 -25.82
N GLU A 317 -23.07 18.73 -26.67
CA GLU A 317 -23.10 18.52 -28.11
C GLU A 317 -23.13 17.03 -28.49
N VAL A 318 -22.28 16.22 -27.84
CA VAL A 318 -22.25 14.78 -28.07
C VAL A 318 -23.58 14.14 -27.64
N ARG A 319 -24.12 14.53 -26.48
CA ARG A 319 -25.39 14.00 -25.98
C ARG A 319 -26.55 14.33 -26.93
N GLU A 320 -26.62 15.56 -27.43
CA GLU A 320 -27.69 16.00 -28.35
C GLU A 320 -27.61 15.28 -29.70
N LYS A 321 -26.39 15.08 -30.23
CA LYS A 321 -26.16 14.48 -31.54
C LYS A 321 -26.22 12.95 -31.54
N HIS A 322 -25.74 12.31 -30.49
CA HIS A 322 -25.53 10.86 -30.44
C HIS A 322 -26.32 10.15 -29.32
N GLY A 323 -26.98 10.91 -28.44
CA GLY A 323 -27.68 10.38 -27.28
C GLY A 323 -26.79 10.22 -26.05
N PRO A 324 -27.37 10.03 -24.85
CA PRO A 324 -26.61 9.90 -23.60
C PRO A 324 -25.76 8.63 -23.58
N GLU A 325 -26.19 7.55 -24.23
CA GLU A 325 -25.47 6.27 -24.31
C GLU A 325 -24.17 6.34 -25.11
N ALA A 326 -23.91 7.44 -25.83
CA ALA A 326 -22.65 7.69 -26.51
C ALA A 326 -21.58 8.30 -25.58
N ILE A 327 -21.91 8.57 -24.32
CA ILE A 327 -21.02 9.17 -23.32
C ILE A 327 -20.68 8.13 -22.26
N GLY A 328 -19.40 7.99 -21.95
CA GLY A 328 -18.90 7.12 -20.89
C GLY A 328 -18.17 7.89 -19.80
N PHE A 329 -18.12 7.30 -18.61
CA PHE A 329 -17.39 7.83 -17.46
C PHE A 329 -16.47 6.75 -16.89
N LEU A 330 -15.24 7.11 -16.52
CA LEU A 330 -14.37 6.25 -15.74
C LEU A 330 -14.17 6.84 -14.34
N GLY A 331 -14.64 6.10 -13.34
CA GLY A 331 -14.29 6.31 -11.94
C GLY A 331 -12.93 5.71 -11.62
N SER A 332 -12.51 5.81 -10.35
CA SER A 332 -11.20 5.31 -9.98
C SER A 332 -11.12 4.80 -8.55
N PRO A 333 -10.41 3.69 -8.32
CA PRO A 333 -10.07 3.22 -6.98
C PRO A 333 -8.95 4.05 -6.31
N LEU A 334 -8.44 5.09 -6.98
CA LEU A 334 -7.53 6.09 -6.43
C LEU A 334 -8.26 7.36 -5.96
N ALA A 335 -9.54 7.50 -6.34
CA ALA A 335 -10.40 8.59 -5.90
C ALA A 335 -11.16 8.23 -4.61
N THR A 336 -11.67 9.25 -3.92
CA THR A 336 -12.42 9.04 -2.68
C THR A 336 -13.81 8.46 -2.95
N ASN A 337 -14.49 7.96 -1.92
CA ASN A 337 -15.87 7.50 -2.03
C ASN A 337 -16.80 8.64 -2.46
N GLU A 338 -16.57 9.85 -1.95
CA GLU A 338 -17.35 11.05 -2.26
C GLU A 338 -17.19 11.48 -3.72
N GLU A 339 -15.97 11.42 -4.25
CA GLU A 339 -15.67 11.73 -5.65
C GLU A 339 -16.31 10.72 -6.61
N ASN A 340 -16.16 9.42 -6.33
CA ASN A 340 -16.81 8.37 -7.12
C ASN A 340 -18.35 8.45 -7.06
N TYR A 341 -18.90 8.75 -5.89
CA TYR A 341 -20.34 8.96 -5.72
C TYR A 341 -20.85 10.13 -6.55
N LEU A 342 -20.12 11.25 -6.57
CA LEU A 342 -20.54 12.42 -7.33
C LEU A 342 -20.39 12.19 -8.84
N LEU A 343 -19.33 11.51 -9.27
CA LEU A 343 -19.13 11.12 -10.68
C LEU A 343 -20.31 10.30 -11.20
N GLN A 344 -20.72 9.26 -10.46
CA GLN A 344 -21.85 8.42 -10.88
C GLN A 344 -23.17 9.18 -10.85
N LYS A 345 -23.33 10.14 -9.93
CA LYS A 345 -24.53 10.99 -9.85
C LYS A 345 -24.63 11.90 -11.06
N VAL A 346 -23.51 12.51 -11.48
CA VAL A 346 -23.44 13.32 -12.71
C VAL A 346 -23.72 12.46 -13.96
N ALA A 347 -23.09 11.28 -14.07
CA ALA A 347 -23.32 10.38 -15.20
C ALA A 347 -24.80 10.01 -15.36
N ARG A 348 -25.44 9.60 -14.25
CA ARG A 348 -26.78 9.01 -14.28
C ARG A 348 -27.93 9.98 -14.20
N ALA A 349 -27.81 11.03 -13.40
CA ALA A 349 -28.90 11.98 -13.16
C ALA A 349 -28.80 13.23 -14.04
N VAL A 350 -27.58 13.61 -14.48
CA VAL A 350 -27.38 14.79 -15.33
C VAL A 350 -27.27 14.40 -16.79
N VAL A 351 -26.31 13.55 -17.14
CA VAL A 351 -26.14 13.10 -18.53
C VAL A 351 -27.23 12.10 -18.91
N GLY A 352 -27.63 11.23 -17.99
CA GLY A 352 -28.68 10.24 -18.22
C GLY A 352 -28.16 8.95 -18.84
N THR A 353 -26.93 8.55 -18.51
CA THR A 353 -26.34 7.27 -18.93
C THR A 353 -25.92 6.42 -17.75
N ASN A 354 -26.00 5.10 -17.89
CA ASN A 354 -25.41 4.14 -16.95
C ASN A 354 -24.00 3.67 -17.36
N ASN A 355 -23.43 4.25 -18.42
CA ASN A 355 -22.09 3.92 -18.91
C ASN A 355 -21.01 4.53 -18.02
N ILE A 356 -20.77 3.89 -16.88
CA ILE A 356 -19.73 4.23 -15.92
C ILE A 356 -18.98 2.95 -15.51
N ASP A 357 -17.66 2.96 -15.53
CA ASP A 357 -16.84 1.82 -15.11
C ASP A 357 -15.46 2.31 -14.59
N SER A 358 -14.47 1.41 -14.49
CA SER A 358 -13.06 1.74 -14.24
C SER A 358 -12.18 0.67 -14.90
N THR A 359 -10.89 0.97 -15.11
CA THR A 359 -9.89 -0.02 -15.54
C THR A 359 -9.75 -1.19 -14.56
N ALA A 360 -10.02 -0.98 -13.26
CA ALA A 360 -10.08 -2.05 -12.25
C ALA A 360 -11.38 -2.90 -12.32
N GLY A 361 -12.37 -2.44 -13.11
CA GLY A 361 -13.71 -3.01 -13.22
C GLY A 361 -13.73 -4.50 -13.58
N PRO A 362 -13.05 -4.96 -14.64
CA PRO A 362 -13.10 -6.36 -15.09
C PRO A 362 -12.70 -7.37 -14.00
N VAL A 363 -11.54 -7.16 -13.37
CA VAL A 363 -11.03 -8.03 -12.30
C VAL A 363 -11.94 -8.01 -11.09
N ALA A 364 -12.32 -6.82 -10.62
CA ALA A 364 -13.18 -6.66 -9.45
C ALA A 364 -14.54 -7.33 -9.68
N ARG A 365 -15.15 -7.16 -10.86
CA ARG A 365 -16.43 -7.73 -11.24
C ARG A 365 -16.41 -9.25 -11.24
N ALA A 366 -15.41 -9.87 -11.85
CA ALA A 366 -15.29 -11.33 -11.91
C ALA A 366 -15.12 -11.97 -10.52
N ALA A 367 -14.31 -11.35 -9.65
CA ALA A 367 -14.17 -11.78 -8.26
C ALA A 367 -15.50 -11.64 -7.50
N CYS A 368 -16.15 -10.48 -7.59
CA CYS A 368 -17.43 -10.20 -6.95
C CYS A 368 -18.56 -11.13 -7.42
N GLU A 369 -18.63 -11.45 -8.72
CA GLU A 369 -19.60 -12.41 -9.25
C GLU A 369 -19.41 -13.79 -8.62
N SER A 370 -18.16 -14.23 -8.45
CA SER A 370 -17.84 -15.51 -7.82
C SER A 370 -18.25 -15.52 -6.34
N LEU A 371 -18.03 -14.42 -5.61
CA LEU A 371 -18.51 -14.25 -4.24
C LEU A 371 -20.05 -14.29 -4.17
N ARG A 372 -20.76 -13.60 -5.07
CA ARG A 372 -22.23 -13.64 -5.11
C ARG A 372 -22.77 -15.04 -5.37
N ARG A 373 -22.16 -15.80 -6.28
CA ARG A 373 -22.58 -17.19 -6.55
C ARG A 373 -22.36 -18.09 -5.33
N ALA A 374 -21.24 -17.93 -4.63
CA ALA A 374 -20.90 -18.68 -3.42
C ALA A 374 -21.75 -18.31 -2.20
N PHE A 375 -21.91 -17.01 -1.95
CA PHE A 375 -22.41 -16.50 -0.67
C PHE A 375 -23.75 -15.76 -0.75
N GLY A 376 -24.27 -15.53 -1.95
CA GLY A 376 -25.45 -14.68 -2.17
C GLY A 376 -25.16 -13.18 -2.00
N SER A 377 -23.92 -12.80 -1.68
CA SER A 377 -23.45 -11.43 -1.53
C SER A 377 -21.96 -11.31 -1.88
N GLU A 378 -21.55 -10.12 -2.32
CA GLU A 378 -20.14 -9.72 -2.48
C GLU A 378 -19.58 -8.91 -1.29
N VAL A 379 -20.36 -8.77 -0.21
CA VAL A 379 -19.94 -8.16 1.06
C VAL A 379 -19.69 -9.27 2.08
N LEU A 380 -18.41 -9.49 2.40
CA LEU A 380 -17.98 -10.54 3.34
C LEU A 380 -17.67 -9.95 4.72
N PRO A 381 -18.06 -10.60 5.84
CA PRO A 381 -17.82 -10.18 7.23
C PRO A 381 -16.38 -10.31 7.74
N ALA A 382 -15.43 -10.65 6.88
CA ALA A 382 -14.05 -10.91 7.26
C ALA A 382 -13.35 -9.62 7.76
N ASP A 383 -12.71 -9.68 8.93
CA ASP A 383 -11.91 -8.58 9.53
C ASP A 383 -10.42 -8.91 9.43
N MET A 384 -9.65 -8.11 8.69
CA MET A 384 -8.24 -8.41 8.41
C MET A 384 -7.36 -8.46 9.68
N THR A 385 -7.82 -7.92 10.82
CA THR A 385 -7.12 -8.06 12.10
C THR A 385 -7.04 -9.51 12.58
N GLN A 386 -7.91 -10.40 12.07
CA GLN A 386 -7.89 -11.84 12.34
C GLN A 386 -6.64 -12.53 11.76
N ILE A 387 -6.08 -12.03 10.64
CA ILE A 387 -4.95 -12.68 9.94
C ILE A 387 -3.80 -12.91 10.93
N ALA A 388 -3.41 -11.87 11.68
CA ALA A 388 -2.31 -11.94 12.66
C ALA A 388 -2.57 -12.87 13.85
N ARG A 389 -3.82 -13.30 14.07
CA ARG A 389 -4.25 -14.17 15.18
C ARG A 389 -4.62 -15.59 14.72
N SER A 390 -4.46 -15.87 13.43
CA SER A 390 -4.84 -17.16 12.85
C SER A 390 -3.92 -18.28 13.31
N LYS A 391 -4.44 -19.50 13.29
CA LYS A 391 -3.69 -20.74 13.56
C LYS A 391 -3.42 -21.55 12.30
N THR A 392 -4.20 -21.31 11.25
CA THR A 392 -3.95 -21.82 9.90
C THR A 392 -4.21 -20.70 8.89
N ILE A 393 -3.34 -20.55 7.89
CA ILE A 393 -3.48 -19.54 6.85
C ILE A 393 -3.23 -20.19 5.49
N LEU A 394 -4.13 -19.93 4.54
CA LEU A 394 -3.92 -20.17 3.12
C LEU A 394 -3.74 -18.82 2.42
N VAL A 395 -2.60 -18.61 1.78
CA VAL A 395 -2.35 -17.44 0.93
C VAL A 395 -2.34 -17.85 -0.53
N ILE A 396 -3.13 -17.17 -1.34
CA ILE A 396 -3.21 -17.33 -2.80
C ILE A 396 -2.84 -15.98 -3.41
N ALA A 397 -1.61 -15.86 -3.89
CA ALA A 397 -1.07 -14.61 -4.42
C ALA A 397 0.19 -14.91 -5.24
N ASP A 398 0.40 -14.20 -6.36
CA ASP A 398 1.69 -14.22 -7.06
C ASP A 398 2.81 -13.77 -6.11
N ASP A 399 2.67 -12.57 -5.55
CA ASP A 399 3.50 -12.09 -4.45
C ASP A 399 2.70 -11.15 -3.51
N LEU A 400 2.42 -11.63 -2.30
CA LEU A 400 1.71 -10.84 -1.29
C LEU A 400 2.60 -9.75 -0.69
N GLU A 401 3.92 -9.93 -0.66
CA GLU A 401 4.84 -8.92 -0.14
C GLU A 401 4.80 -7.66 -1.01
N SER A 402 4.96 -7.83 -2.32
CA SER A 402 4.97 -6.71 -3.25
C SER A 402 3.58 -6.08 -3.41
N SER A 403 2.51 -6.87 -3.45
CA SER A 403 1.15 -6.34 -3.59
C SER A 403 0.61 -5.70 -2.29
N HIS A 404 0.70 -6.40 -1.16
CA HIS A 404 0.07 -6.04 0.13
C HIS A 404 1.01 -6.30 1.32
N ASN A 405 2.19 -5.67 1.32
CA ASN A 405 3.27 -5.89 2.30
C ASN A 405 2.81 -5.96 3.77
N VAL A 406 1.88 -5.12 4.21
CA VAL A 406 1.38 -5.17 5.60
C VAL A 406 0.47 -6.37 5.85
N ALA A 407 -0.34 -6.81 4.89
CA ALA A 407 -1.08 -8.07 5.01
C ALA A 407 -0.13 -9.28 5.03
N CYS A 408 0.93 -9.25 4.21
CA CYS A 408 2.04 -10.21 4.27
C CYS A 408 2.67 -10.23 5.68
N LEU A 409 2.96 -9.06 6.26
CA LEU A 409 3.47 -8.96 7.63
C LEU A 409 2.52 -9.61 8.66
N ARG A 410 1.21 -9.39 8.54
CA ARG A 410 0.24 -10.01 9.44
C ARG A 410 0.22 -11.54 9.30
N CYS A 411 0.46 -12.08 8.11
CA CYS A 411 0.64 -13.53 7.93
C CYS A 411 1.90 -14.01 8.68
N LYS A 412 3.02 -13.30 8.56
CA LYS A 412 4.25 -13.62 9.30
C LYS A 412 4.07 -13.55 10.82
N ASP A 413 3.33 -12.56 11.32
CA ASP A 413 3.03 -12.46 12.75
C ASP A 413 2.30 -13.70 13.27
N ALA A 414 1.35 -14.22 12.51
CA ALA A 414 0.64 -15.44 12.90
C ALA A 414 1.59 -16.64 12.95
N VAL A 415 2.47 -16.79 11.96
CA VAL A 415 3.46 -17.89 11.93
C VAL A 415 4.45 -17.76 13.09
N VAL A 416 5.12 -16.61 13.21
CA VAL A 416 6.23 -16.40 14.14
C VAL A 416 5.74 -16.29 15.59
N ASN A 417 4.67 -15.53 15.84
CA ASN A 417 4.22 -15.27 17.22
C ASN A 417 3.22 -16.30 17.73
N ASN A 418 2.42 -16.91 16.84
CA ASN A 418 1.33 -17.82 17.23
C ASN A 418 1.53 -19.27 16.78
N GLY A 419 2.61 -19.58 16.05
CA GLY A 419 2.90 -20.92 15.53
C GLY A 419 1.90 -21.38 14.47
N ALA A 420 1.31 -20.45 13.71
CA ALA A 420 0.33 -20.77 12.69
C ALA A 420 0.93 -21.62 11.56
N ARG A 421 0.12 -22.51 10.98
CA ARG A 421 0.49 -23.21 9.74
C ARG A 421 0.21 -22.34 8.55
N LEU A 422 1.19 -22.19 7.66
CA LEU A 422 1.07 -21.38 6.47
C LEU A 422 1.18 -22.25 5.21
N VAL A 423 0.16 -22.16 4.36
CA VAL A 423 0.18 -22.71 3.00
C VAL A 423 0.17 -21.56 2.01
N VAL A 424 1.06 -21.58 1.03
CA VAL A 424 1.14 -20.59 -0.04
C VAL A 424 0.87 -21.27 -1.38
N VAL A 425 -0.02 -20.69 -2.17
CA VAL A 425 -0.24 -21.05 -3.58
C VAL A 425 0.26 -19.89 -4.42
N SER A 426 1.38 -20.10 -5.11
CA SER A 426 1.97 -19.11 -6.02
C SER A 426 2.81 -19.78 -7.11
N ALA A 427 2.72 -19.29 -8.34
CA ALA A 427 3.61 -19.69 -9.42
C ALA A 427 5.04 -19.16 -9.23
N ARG A 428 5.21 -18.01 -8.56
CA ARG A 428 6.51 -17.39 -8.29
C ARG A 428 6.89 -17.57 -6.82
N ARG A 429 8.18 -17.81 -6.55
CA ARG A 429 8.67 -17.84 -5.17
C ARG A 429 8.72 -16.41 -4.62
N GLY A 430 7.82 -16.09 -3.69
CA GLY A 430 7.87 -14.87 -2.88
C GLY A 430 8.38 -15.13 -1.47
N GLU A 431 8.57 -14.07 -0.68
CA GLU A 431 9.13 -14.14 0.68
C GLU A 431 8.32 -15.04 1.63
N LEU A 432 6.99 -15.05 1.53
CA LEU A 432 6.14 -15.91 2.36
C LEU A 432 6.40 -17.41 2.15
N CYS A 433 6.99 -17.82 1.03
CA CYS A 433 7.32 -19.22 0.78
C CYS A 433 8.34 -19.74 1.81
N ASP A 434 9.22 -18.87 2.32
CA ASP A 434 10.22 -19.24 3.32
C ASP A 434 9.62 -19.41 4.73
N PHE A 435 8.42 -18.88 4.95
CA PHE A 435 7.63 -19.06 6.18
C PHE A 435 6.61 -20.19 6.08
N ALA A 436 6.39 -20.75 4.88
CA ALA A 436 5.32 -21.69 4.62
C ALA A 436 5.69 -23.13 5.02
N ASP A 437 4.74 -23.85 5.63
CA ASP A 437 4.82 -25.29 5.81
C ASP A 437 4.63 -26.04 4.48
N GLY A 438 3.94 -25.41 3.53
CA GLY A 438 3.71 -25.95 2.21
C GLY A 438 3.56 -24.85 1.16
N TRP A 439 4.38 -24.93 0.12
CA TRP A 439 4.24 -24.11 -1.08
C TRP A 439 3.70 -24.99 -2.22
N VAL A 440 2.50 -24.69 -2.68
CA VAL A 440 1.92 -25.27 -3.89
C VAL A 440 2.30 -24.39 -5.06
N GLN A 441 3.03 -24.98 -6.00
CA GLN A 441 3.66 -24.29 -7.11
C GLN A 441 2.97 -24.67 -8.44
N PRO A 442 1.83 -24.03 -8.79
CA PRO A 442 1.19 -24.20 -10.10
C PRO A 442 2.00 -23.52 -11.20
N ARG A 443 1.80 -23.91 -12.46
CA ARG A 443 2.28 -23.09 -13.59
C ARG A 443 1.46 -21.80 -13.65
N PRO A 444 2.02 -20.70 -14.20
CA PRO A 444 1.24 -19.51 -14.49
C PRO A 444 -0.06 -19.82 -15.25
N GLY A 445 -1.20 -19.40 -14.72
CA GLY A 445 -2.53 -19.64 -15.27
C GLY A 445 -3.19 -20.96 -14.82
N GLU A 446 -2.53 -21.74 -13.95
CA GLU A 446 -3.08 -22.95 -13.32
C GLU A 446 -3.40 -22.75 -11.82
N GLU A 447 -3.25 -21.54 -11.29
CA GLU A 447 -3.43 -21.22 -9.88
C GLU A 447 -4.84 -21.59 -9.40
N ALA A 448 -5.89 -21.18 -10.13
CA ALA A 448 -7.28 -21.51 -9.77
C ALA A 448 -7.52 -23.04 -9.73
N ALA A 449 -6.93 -23.79 -10.64
CA ALA A 449 -7.05 -25.24 -10.69
C ALA A 449 -6.33 -25.91 -9.49
N ALA A 450 -5.15 -25.40 -9.11
CA ALA A 450 -4.44 -25.89 -7.94
C ALA A 450 -5.21 -25.64 -6.63
N VAL A 451 -5.85 -24.47 -6.50
CA VAL A 451 -6.73 -24.17 -5.35
C VAL A 451 -7.99 -25.05 -5.36
N ALA A 452 -8.57 -25.30 -6.54
CA ALA A 452 -9.72 -26.20 -6.67
C ALA A 452 -9.39 -27.63 -6.22
N ALA A 453 -8.21 -28.14 -6.57
CA ALA A 453 -7.72 -29.44 -6.10
C ALA A 453 -7.57 -29.51 -4.56
N LEU A 454 -7.20 -28.41 -3.90
CA LEU A 454 -7.19 -28.34 -2.43
C LEU A 454 -8.60 -28.42 -1.85
N ALA A 455 -9.56 -27.71 -2.46
CA ALA A 455 -10.96 -27.74 -2.02
C ALA A 455 -11.58 -29.15 -2.15
N GLU A 456 -11.25 -29.88 -3.22
CA GLU A 456 -11.72 -31.26 -3.43
C GLU A 456 -11.08 -32.24 -2.45
N ALA A 457 -9.77 -32.11 -2.21
CA ALA A 457 -9.08 -32.92 -1.21
C ALA A 457 -9.72 -32.80 0.19
N LEU A 458 -10.19 -31.59 0.56
CA LEU A 458 -10.92 -31.35 1.82
C LEU A 458 -12.32 -31.97 1.87
N GLN A 459 -12.92 -32.23 0.70
CA GLN A 459 -14.25 -32.85 0.59
C GLN A 459 -14.16 -34.38 0.55
N GLY A 460 -12.99 -34.95 0.28
CA GLY A 460 -12.81 -36.41 0.14
C GLY A 460 -13.22 -36.96 -1.22
N ASN A 461 -13.48 -36.08 -2.21
CA ASN A 461 -13.83 -36.46 -3.57
C ASN A 461 -12.57 -36.39 -4.45
N GLY A 462 -12.18 -37.50 -5.08
CA GLY A 462 -10.97 -37.60 -5.90
C GLY A 462 -11.20 -37.43 -7.41
N GLU A 463 -12.23 -36.69 -7.83
CA GLU A 463 -12.66 -36.61 -9.24
C GLU A 463 -12.17 -35.35 -9.98
N SER A 464 -10.96 -34.85 -9.69
CA SER A 464 -10.37 -33.73 -10.45
C SER A 464 -9.71 -34.16 -11.76
N ALA A 465 -9.53 -33.18 -12.66
CA ALA A 465 -8.49 -33.22 -13.68
C ALA A 465 -7.11 -33.41 -13.02
N GLU A 466 -6.29 -34.35 -13.51
CA GLU A 466 -4.98 -34.64 -12.92
C GLU A 466 -4.16 -33.34 -12.74
N PRO A 467 -3.82 -32.95 -11.49
CA PRO A 467 -3.01 -31.77 -11.26
C PRO A 467 -1.64 -31.95 -11.91
N SER A 468 -1.00 -30.84 -12.30
CA SER A 468 0.35 -30.91 -12.85
C SER A 468 1.28 -31.67 -11.88
N PRO A 469 2.30 -32.41 -12.38
CA PRO A 469 3.17 -33.23 -11.52
C PRO A 469 3.80 -32.46 -10.35
N GLN A 470 4.02 -31.16 -10.54
CA GLN A 470 4.56 -30.25 -9.54
C GLN A 470 3.55 -29.94 -8.43
N VAL A 471 2.30 -29.62 -8.79
CA VAL A 471 1.20 -29.44 -7.83
C VAL A 471 0.92 -30.75 -7.09
N ALA A 472 0.88 -31.89 -7.79
CA ALA A 472 0.62 -33.20 -7.20
C ALA A 472 1.61 -33.57 -6.07
N LYS A 473 2.85 -33.08 -6.15
CA LYS A 473 3.90 -33.31 -5.14
C LYS A 473 3.63 -32.59 -3.81
N THR A 474 3.12 -31.36 -3.86
CA THR A 474 2.98 -30.47 -2.70
C THR A 474 1.55 -30.40 -2.16
N LEU A 475 0.56 -30.74 -2.98
CA LEU A 475 -0.86 -30.76 -2.63
C LEU A 475 -1.17 -31.55 -1.34
N PRO A 476 -0.61 -32.76 -1.09
CA PRO A 476 -0.94 -33.52 0.10
C PRO A 476 -0.55 -32.82 1.41
N GLY A 477 0.56 -32.06 1.41
CA GLY A 477 1.01 -31.31 2.58
C GLY A 477 0.04 -30.17 2.91
N ALA A 478 -0.31 -29.40 1.89
CA ALA A 478 -1.29 -28.31 1.99
C ALA A 478 -2.68 -28.80 2.43
N ALA A 479 -3.18 -29.87 1.80
CA ALA A 479 -4.47 -30.46 2.15
C ALA A 479 -4.53 -30.95 3.61
N ARG A 480 -3.43 -31.54 4.13
CA ARG A 480 -3.36 -31.95 5.54
C ARG A 480 -3.47 -30.77 6.51
N ALA A 481 -2.79 -29.66 6.24
CA ALA A 481 -2.85 -28.48 7.10
C ALA A 481 -4.28 -27.90 7.15
N LEU A 482 -4.94 -27.82 5.99
CA LEU A 482 -6.31 -27.34 5.90
C LEU A 482 -7.33 -28.32 6.52
N THR A 483 -7.09 -29.63 6.39
CA THR A 483 -7.92 -30.67 7.01
C THR A 483 -7.82 -30.59 8.54
N ALA A 484 -6.63 -30.34 9.09
CA ALA A 484 -6.46 -30.14 10.53
C ALA A 484 -7.27 -28.93 11.03
N ALA A 485 -7.27 -27.81 10.29
CA ALA A 485 -8.09 -26.64 10.60
C ALA A 485 -9.61 -26.90 10.56
N LYS A 486 -10.04 -27.84 9.73
CA LYS A 486 -11.43 -28.29 9.63
C LYS A 486 -11.82 -29.20 10.81
N GLU A 487 -10.93 -30.11 11.21
CA GLU A 487 -11.23 -31.16 12.19
C GLU A 487 -10.95 -30.76 13.65
N ASP A 488 -10.01 -29.85 13.88
CA ASP A 488 -9.52 -29.50 15.21
C ASP A 488 -9.49 -27.98 15.44
N LYS A 489 -10.11 -27.56 16.54
CA LYS A 489 -10.27 -26.15 16.93
C LYS A 489 -8.94 -25.50 17.33
N ASP A 490 -7.95 -26.27 17.74
CA ASP A 490 -6.63 -25.72 18.08
C ASP A 490 -5.90 -25.14 16.84
N TRP A 491 -6.35 -25.53 15.64
CA TRP A 491 -5.87 -25.03 14.35
C TRP A 491 -6.75 -23.92 13.76
N GLN A 492 -7.72 -23.41 14.54
CA GLN A 492 -8.57 -22.27 14.21
C GLN A 492 -8.15 -21.00 14.99
N PRO A 493 -8.40 -19.78 14.47
CA PRO A 493 -9.12 -19.50 13.23
C PRO A 493 -8.29 -19.79 11.98
N LEU A 494 -8.98 -20.25 10.93
CA LEU A 494 -8.46 -20.37 9.56
C LEU A 494 -8.69 -19.04 8.84
N SER A 495 -7.68 -18.56 8.11
CA SER A 495 -7.80 -17.42 7.20
C SER A 495 -7.40 -17.82 5.79
N VAL A 496 -8.25 -17.53 4.81
CA VAL A 496 -8.00 -17.72 3.38
C VAL A 496 -7.82 -16.34 2.75
N VAL A 497 -6.59 -16.01 2.37
CA VAL A 497 -6.21 -14.70 1.81
C VAL A 497 -5.95 -14.85 0.33
N VAL A 498 -6.70 -14.11 -0.48
CA VAL A 498 -6.56 -14.07 -1.95
C VAL A 498 -6.18 -12.66 -2.38
N ALA A 499 -5.00 -12.50 -2.98
CA ALA A 499 -4.64 -11.26 -3.66
C ALA A 499 -5.05 -11.37 -5.13
N LEU A 500 -5.94 -10.48 -5.58
CA LEU A 500 -6.39 -10.49 -6.97
C LEU A 500 -5.26 -10.08 -7.92
N PRO A 501 -5.12 -10.69 -9.11
CA PRO A 501 -4.16 -10.24 -10.09
C PRO A 501 -4.57 -8.85 -10.63
N HIS A 502 -3.62 -8.10 -11.18
CA HIS A 502 -3.94 -6.80 -11.78
C HIS A 502 -4.61 -6.94 -13.15
N LEU A 503 -4.21 -7.96 -13.93
CA LEU A 503 -4.78 -8.32 -15.22
C LEU A 503 -5.39 -9.73 -15.14
N GLY A 504 -6.42 -9.96 -15.93
CA GLY A 504 -7.01 -11.29 -16.08
C GLY A 504 -8.27 -11.53 -15.26
N ALA A 505 -9.41 -11.02 -15.74
CA ALA A 505 -10.68 -11.13 -15.04
C ALA A 505 -11.14 -12.60 -14.89
N GLN A 506 -10.95 -13.42 -15.93
CA GLN A 506 -11.32 -14.84 -15.88
C GLN A 506 -10.58 -15.59 -14.76
N GLU A 507 -9.27 -15.39 -14.65
CA GLU A 507 -8.46 -16.01 -13.60
C GLU A 507 -8.82 -15.47 -12.21
N ALA A 508 -9.04 -14.16 -12.08
CA ALA A 508 -9.48 -13.55 -10.82
C ALA A 508 -10.80 -14.16 -10.31
N GLY A 509 -11.77 -14.36 -11.20
CA GLY A 509 -13.03 -15.04 -10.88
C GLY A 509 -12.83 -16.51 -10.48
N ALA A 510 -12.07 -17.26 -11.28
CA ALA A 510 -11.78 -18.67 -11.01
C ALA A 510 -11.05 -18.87 -9.67
N LEU A 511 -10.05 -18.04 -9.37
CA LEU A 511 -9.32 -18.04 -8.10
C LEU A 511 -10.25 -17.75 -6.93
N THR A 512 -11.09 -16.72 -7.06
CA THR A 512 -12.04 -16.34 -6.00
C THR A 512 -13.05 -17.45 -5.73
N ALA A 513 -13.58 -18.10 -6.78
CA ALA A 513 -14.47 -19.24 -6.65
C ALA A 513 -13.79 -20.44 -5.98
N ALA A 514 -12.56 -20.77 -6.38
CA ALA A 514 -11.80 -21.87 -5.79
C ALA A 514 -11.45 -21.60 -4.31
N ALA A 515 -11.07 -20.37 -3.97
CA ALA A 515 -10.79 -19.98 -2.59
C ALA A 515 -12.05 -20.01 -1.71
N ALA A 516 -13.20 -19.57 -2.25
CA ALA A 516 -14.48 -19.71 -1.59
C ALA A 516 -14.82 -21.18 -1.34
N ASN A 517 -14.56 -22.08 -2.29
CA ASN A 517 -14.75 -23.52 -2.11
C ASN A 517 -13.87 -24.09 -1.00
N VAL A 518 -12.60 -23.67 -0.89
CA VAL A 518 -11.74 -24.08 0.24
C VAL A 518 -12.35 -23.64 1.56
N ALA A 519 -12.75 -22.37 1.66
CA ALA A 519 -13.36 -21.82 2.89
C ALA A 519 -14.66 -22.56 3.26
N VAL A 520 -15.55 -22.80 2.29
CA VAL A 520 -16.81 -23.55 2.48
C VAL A 520 -16.54 -24.99 2.87
N ALA A 521 -15.61 -25.68 2.20
CA ALA A 521 -15.26 -27.06 2.51
C ALA A 521 -14.64 -27.24 3.91
N ALA A 522 -13.94 -26.21 4.40
CA ALA A 522 -13.31 -26.20 5.71
C ALA A 522 -14.24 -25.75 6.84
N LEU A 523 -15.10 -24.76 6.63
CA LEU A 523 -15.83 -24.06 7.69
C LEU A 523 -17.36 -24.00 7.51
N GLY A 524 -17.90 -24.47 6.38
CA GLY A 524 -19.34 -24.42 6.09
C GLY A 524 -19.88 -22.99 6.11
N GLU A 525 -20.95 -22.75 6.87
CA GLU A 525 -21.62 -21.44 6.97
C GLU A 525 -20.71 -20.32 7.52
N ALA A 526 -19.63 -20.65 8.24
CA ALA A 526 -18.68 -19.67 8.77
C ALA A 526 -17.64 -19.21 7.73
N ALA A 527 -17.63 -19.80 6.52
CA ALA A 527 -16.68 -19.49 5.46
C ALA A 527 -16.54 -17.99 5.12
N PRO A 528 -17.63 -17.19 5.02
CA PRO A 528 -17.51 -15.77 4.65
C PRO A 528 -16.66 -14.94 5.61
N SER A 529 -16.57 -15.32 6.90
CA SER A 529 -15.77 -14.61 7.90
C SER A 529 -14.27 -14.95 7.83
N SER A 530 -13.89 -15.93 7.01
CA SER A 530 -12.51 -16.41 6.86
C SER A 530 -11.86 -16.05 5.54
N LEU A 531 -12.65 -15.59 4.55
CA LEU A 531 -12.17 -15.30 3.20
C LEU A 531 -11.88 -13.80 3.03
N PHE A 532 -10.62 -13.48 2.77
CA PHE A 532 -10.12 -12.14 2.53
C PHE A 532 -9.77 -11.98 1.06
N VAL A 533 -10.52 -11.16 0.32
CA VAL A 533 -10.25 -10.86 -1.10
C VAL A 533 -9.65 -9.47 -1.20
N LEU A 534 -8.38 -9.39 -1.56
CA LEU A 534 -7.57 -8.18 -1.56
C LEU A 534 -7.38 -7.66 -3.01
N PRO A 535 -8.09 -6.60 -3.42
CA PRO A 535 -7.82 -5.93 -4.70
C PRO A 535 -6.52 -5.11 -4.61
N GLN A 536 -5.86 -4.85 -5.73
CA GLN A 536 -4.54 -4.19 -5.73
C GLN A 536 -4.62 -2.71 -5.29
N GLU A 537 -5.63 -1.97 -5.75
CA GLU A 537 -5.81 -0.55 -5.49
C GLU A 537 -6.60 -0.28 -4.20
N ALA A 538 -6.41 0.92 -3.62
CA ALA A 538 -6.89 1.20 -2.27
C ALA A 538 -8.41 1.21 -2.10
N ASN A 539 -9.15 1.69 -3.10
CA ASN A 539 -10.58 1.99 -2.96
C ASN A 539 -11.49 1.27 -3.96
N VAL A 540 -11.09 0.09 -4.45
CA VAL A 540 -11.91 -0.70 -5.40
C VAL A 540 -13.30 -0.99 -4.81
N TRP A 541 -13.33 -1.40 -3.54
CA TRP A 541 -14.55 -1.71 -2.80
C TRP A 541 -15.43 -0.48 -2.56
N GLY A 542 -14.85 0.65 -2.17
CA GLY A 542 -15.60 1.89 -1.96
C GLY A 542 -16.21 2.45 -3.24
N MET A 543 -15.47 2.40 -4.36
CA MET A 543 -15.98 2.75 -5.69
C MET A 543 -17.21 1.91 -6.08
N ARG A 544 -17.17 0.58 -5.82
CA ARG A 544 -18.32 -0.30 -6.04
C ARG A 544 -19.49 0.02 -5.10
N ASP A 545 -19.21 0.25 -3.82
CA ASP A 545 -20.23 0.54 -2.80
C ASP A 545 -21.08 1.76 -3.15
N VAL A 546 -20.44 2.82 -3.66
CA VAL A 546 -21.10 4.07 -4.06
C VAL A 546 -21.65 4.03 -5.48
N GLY A 547 -21.58 2.88 -6.16
CA GLY A 547 -22.19 2.67 -7.46
C GLY A 547 -21.43 3.24 -8.64
N ALA A 548 -20.14 3.55 -8.53
CA ALA A 548 -19.32 3.97 -9.68
C ALA A 548 -18.89 2.75 -10.53
N THR A 549 -19.89 2.02 -11.02
CA THR A 549 -19.75 0.76 -11.80
C THR A 549 -20.91 0.61 -12.78
N ALA A 550 -20.73 -0.22 -13.81
CA ALA A 550 -21.79 -0.46 -14.79
C ALA A 550 -23.00 -1.24 -14.22
N GLU A 551 -22.76 -2.04 -13.19
CA GLU A 551 -23.71 -3.02 -12.65
C GLU A 551 -24.68 -2.41 -11.62
N TYR A 552 -24.20 -1.44 -10.84
CA TYR A 552 -24.85 -1.01 -9.60
C TYR A 552 -25.01 0.50 -9.48
N LEU A 553 -26.20 0.91 -9.04
CA LEU A 553 -26.46 2.16 -8.33
C LEU A 553 -25.91 2.05 -6.88
N PRO A 554 -25.76 3.16 -6.15
CA PRO A 554 -25.22 3.14 -4.79
C PRO A 554 -25.91 2.10 -3.89
N GLY A 555 -25.14 1.39 -3.06
CA GLY A 555 -25.65 0.37 -2.14
C GLY A 555 -26.03 -0.96 -2.80
N TYR A 556 -25.31 -1.37 -3.86
CA TYR A 556 -25.52 -2.65 -4.56
C TYR A 556 -26.91 -2.81 -5.19
N ARG A 557 -27.56 -1.70 -5.52
CA ARG A 557 -28.86 -1.73 -6.18
C ARG A 557 -28.64 -1.91 -7.69
N PRO A 558 -29.17 -2.96 -8.35
CA PRO A 558 -28.90 -3.21 -9.77
C PRO A 558 -29.35 -2.04 -10.64
N ALA A 559 -28.49 -1.56 -11.55
CA ALA A 559 -28.78 -0.39 -12.39
C ALA A 559 -29.95 -0.61 -13.36
N GLY A 560 -30.13 -1.84 -13.85
CA GLY A 560 -31.24 -2.21 -14.71
C GLY A 560 -32.59 -2.42 -13.99
N ASP A 561 -32.63 -2.41 -12.66
CA ASP A 561 -33.85 -2.66 -11.90
C ASP A 561 -34.69 -1.39 -11.69
N GLU A 562 -35.98 -1.46 -12.03
CA GLU A 562 -36.87 -0.29 -11.98
C GLU A 562 -37.14 0.17 -10.53
N SER A 563 -37.21 -0.76 -9.59
CA SER A 563 -37.49 -0.45 -8.18
C SER A 563 -36.29 0.23 -7.52
N ALA A 564 -35.09 -0.26 -7.81
CA ALA A 564 -33.81 0.34 -7.44
C ALA A 564 -33.69 1.76 -7.98
N ARG A 565 -33.96 1.95 -9.28
CA ARG A 565 -33.94 3.26 -9.93
C ARG A 565 -34.89 4.24 -9.24
N LYS A 566 -36.16 3.87 -9.04
CA LYS A 566 -37.16 4.72 -8.36
C LYS A 566 -36.74 5.10 -6.94
N ALA A 567 -36.10 4.20 -6.20
CA ALA A 567 -35.60 4.49 -4.86
C ALA A 567 -34.50 5.57 -4.88
N ILE A 568 -33.58 5.52 -5.85
CA ILE A 568 -32.55 6.56 -6.03
C ILE A 568 -33.18 7.87 -6.52
N GLU A 569 -34.13 7.82 -7.46
CA GLU A 569 -34.85 9.01 -7.93
C GLU A 569 -35.55 9.74 -6.79
N GLN A 570 -36.17 8.98 -5.87
CA GLN A 570 -36.77 9.54 -4.67
C GLN A 570 -35.73 10.18 -3.74
N ALA A 571 -34.57 9.53 -3.56
CA ALA A 571 -33.50 10.03 -2.70
C ALA A 571 -32.83 11.30 -3.25
N TRP A 572 -32.66 11.39 -4.57
CA TRP A 572 -32.02 12.53 -5.23
C TRP A 572 -32.98 13.63 -5.65
N GLY A 573 -34.28 13.32 -5.78
CA GLY A 573 -35.28 14.25 -6.32
C GLY A 573 -35.16 14.48 -7.83
N ALA A 574 -34.43 13.63 -8.56
CA ALA A 574 -34.18 13.78 -10.00
C ALA A 574 -34.28 12.42 -10.74
N PRO A 575 -34.63 12.43 -12.04
CA PRO A 575 -34.61 11.21 -12.85
C PRO A 575 -33.22 10.57 -12.90
N VAL A 576 -33.20 9.24 -12.99
CA VAL A 576 -31.97 8.44 -13.11
C VAL A 576 -32.05 7.62 -14.39
N ALA A 577 -30.91 7.47 -15.08
CA ALA A 577 -30.78 6.66 -16.30
C ALA A 577 -31.45 5.28 -16.16
N ALA A 578 -32.20 4.88 -17.18
CA ALA A 578 -32.86 3.57 -17.25
C ALA A 578 -31.99 2.55 -18.02
N GLY A 579 -32.20 1.27 -17.76
CA GLY A 579 -31.47 0.19 -18.41
C GLY A 579 -30.10 -0.09 -17.77
N SER A 580 -29.38 -1.08 -18.29
CA SER A 580 -28.06 -1.46 -17.77
C SER A 580 -26.95 -0.59 -18.35
N GLY A 581 -25.88 -0.39 -17.59
CA GLY A 581 -24.67 0.26 -18.07
C GLY A 581 -23.80 -0.69 -18.89
N LEU A 582 -23.02 -0.13 -19.82
CA LEU A 582 -21.93 -0.83 -20.49
C LEU A 582 -20.66 -0.78 -19.65
N THR A 583 -19.87 -1.84 -19.72
CA THR A 583 -18.52 -1.92 -19.15
C THR A 583 -17.53 -1.15 -20.02
N PHE A 584 -16.34 -0.81 -19.51
CA PHE A 584 -15.35 -0.06 -20.30
C PHE A 584 -14.98 -0.79 -21.61
N ALA A 585 -14.82 -2.11 -21.57
CA ALA A 585 -14.56 -2.91 -22.76
C ALA A 585 -15.72 -2.85 -23.78
N GLU A 586 -16.96 -2.95 -23.33
CA GLU A 586 -18.15 -2.85 -24.19
C GLU A 586 -18.33 -1.44 -24.78
N MET A 587 -18.03 -0.39 -24.01
CA MET A 587 -18.05 1.00 -24.51
C MET A 587 -17.09 1.17 -25.70
N LEU A 588 -15.90 0.56 -25.64
CA LEU A 588 -14.89 0.64 -26.71
C LEU A 588 -15.21 -0.25 -27.92
N GLY A 589 -15.96 -1.34 -27.74
CA GLY A 589 -16.16 -2.38 -28.76
C GLY A 589 -16.96 -1.92 -29.98
N ASP A 590 -18.05 -1.18 -29.76
CA ASP A 590 -19.06 -0.97 -30.81
C ASP A 590 -18.97 0.37 -31.54
N GLY A 591 -17.93 1.17 -31.29
CA GLY A 591 -17.78 2.51 -31.87
C GLY A 591 -18.91 3.49 -31.52
N ARG A 592 -19.79 3.11 -30.57
CA ARG A 592 -20.91 3.90 -30.04
C ARG A 592 -20.42 5.02 -29.13
N LEU A 593 -19.32 4.80 -28.42
CA LEU A 593 -18.69 5.81 -27.57
C LEU A 593 -18.16 6.97 -28.43
N LYS A 594 -18.58 8.19 -28.08
CA LYS A 594 -18.17 9.46 -28.70
C LYS A 594 -17.55 10.43 -27.72
N ALA A 595 -17.91 10.32 -26.44
CA ALA A 595 -17.28 11.10 -25.37
C ALA A 595 -16.90 10.21 -24.19
N LEU A 596 -15.76 10.50 -23.57
CA LEU A 596 -15.33 9.86 -22.32
C LEU A 596 -14.83 10.91 -21.34
N LEU A 597 -15.31 10.86 -20.09
CA LEU A 597 -14.73 11.60 -18.97
C LEU A 597 -14.02 10.63 -18.04
N VAL A 598 -12.72 10.82 -17.83
CA VAL A 598 -11.87 9.94 -17.00
C VAL A 598 -11.46 10.67 -15.73
N MET A 599 -11.72 10.11 -14.56
CA MET A 599 -11.32 10.70 -13.27
C MET A 599 -10.32 9.80 -12.54
N ASN A 600 -9.09 10.30 -12.33
CA ASN A 600 -8.01 9.62 -11.61
C ASN A 600 -7.75 8.17 -12.08
N ASP A 601 -8.04 7.86 -13.34
CA ASP A 601 -7.82 6.57 -13.97
C ASP A 601 -6.92 6.74 -15.20
N ASN A 602 -6.17 5.71 -15.55
CA ASN A 602 -5.20 5.75 -16.63
C ASN A 602 -5.30 4.48 -17.50
N PRO A 603 -6.30 4.40 -18.39
CA PRO A 603 -6.48 3.26 -19.30
C PRO A 603 -5.28 3.01 -20.20
N LEU A 604 -4.49 4.05 -20.54
CA LEU A 604 -3.25 3.88 -21.30
C LEU A 604 -2.06 3.38 -20.47
N PHE A 605 -2.24 3.15 -19.18
CA PHE A 605 -1.26 2.57 -18.27
C PHE A 605 -1.67 1.19 -17.75
N PHE A 606 -2.93 1.05 -17.29
CA PHE A 606 -3.40 -0.15 -16.61
C PHE A 606 -4.02 -1.22 -17.51
N ALA A 607 -4.68 -0.82 -18.60
CA ALA A 607 -5.41 -1.80 -19.40
C ALA A 607 -4.46 -2.64 -20.28
N ALA A 608 -4.87 -3.87 -20.57
CA ALA A 608 -4.26 -4.72 -21.59
C ALA A 608 -4.53 -4.17 -23.01
N ALA A 609 -3.79 -4.64 -24.01
CA ALA A 609 -3.96 -4.24 -25.42
C ALA A 609 -3.97 -2.70 -25.64
N LYS A 610 -3.01 -2.00 -25.02
CA LYS A 610 -2.88 -0.53 -24.98
C LYS A 610 -2.99 0.18 -26.33
N SER A 611 -2.47 -0.43 -27.40
CA SER A 611 -2.50 0.16 -28.75
C SER A 611 -3.94 0.37 -29.25
N GLY A 612 -4.79 -0.65 -29.14
CA GLY A 612 -6.19 -0.56 -29.52
C GLY A 612 -6.95 0.49 -28.70
N ILE A 613 -6.66 0.60 -27.41
CA ILE A 613 -7.27 1.61 -26.54
C ILE A 613 -6.84 3.01 -26.97
N ARG A 614 -5.55 3.22 -27.24
CA ARG A 614 -5.03 4.51 -27.73
C ARG A 614 -5.73 4.95 -29.01
N ASP A 615 -5.89 4.05 -29.97
CA ASP A 615 -6.55 4.36 -31.24
C ASP A 615 -8.02 4.74 -31.03
N ARG A 616 -8.73 4.03 -30.13
CA ARG A 616 -10.11 4.33 -29.78
C ARG A 616 -10.26 5.67 -29.08
N LEU A 617 -9.43 5.94 -28.06
CA LEU A 617 -9.44 7.23 -27.34
C LEU A 617 -9.14 8.40 -28.28
N SER A 618 -8.23 8.23 -29.24
CA SER A 618 -7.90 9.26 -30.25
C SER A 618 -9.04 9.52 -31.23
N SER A 619 -10.01 8.61 -31.36
CA SER A 619 -11.15 8.72 -32.28
C SER A 619 -12.40 9.35 -31.64
N LEU A 620 -12.36 9.67 -30.34
CA LEU A 620 -13.49 10.27 -29.64
C LEU A 620 -13.70 11.73 -30.05
N ASP A 621 -14.96 12.15 -30.15
CA ASP A 621 -15.33 13.55 -30.35
C ASP A 621 -14.96 14.41 -29.12
N PHE A 622 -14.87 13.77 -27.94
CA PHE A 622 -14.46 14.39 -26.70
C PHE A 622 -13.79 13.39 -25.73
N LEU A 623 -12.74 13.84 -25.07
CA LEU A 623 -12.02 13.13 -24.02
C LEU A 623 -11.65 14.16 -22.96
N GLY A 624 -12.32 14.11 -21.82
CA GLY A 624 -12.00 14.93 -20.66
C GLY A 624 -11.27 14.09 -19.62
N VAL A 625 -10.29 14.69 -18.94
CA VAL A 625 -9.54 14.03 -17.88
C VAL A 625 -9.52 14.91 -16.63
N ILE A 626 -9.89 14.34 -15.49
CA ILE A 626 -9.72 14.92 -14.16
C ILE A 626 -8.61 14.11 -13.49
N ASP A 627 -7.43 14.68 -13.33
CA ASP A 627 -6.24 13.98 -12.79
C ASP A 627 -5.30 14.98 -12.11
N SER A 628 -4.51 14.50 -11.15
CA SER A 628 -3.45 15.29 -10.51
C SER A 628 -2.11 15.18 -11.25
N LEU A 629 -1.98 14.20 -12.15
CA LEU A 629 -0.76 13.89 -12.88
C LEU A 629 -0.92 14.05 -14.40
N PRO A 630 0.12 14.49 -15.12
CA PRO A 630 0.13 14.55 -16.58
C PRO A 630 0.38 13.16 -17.20
N THR A 631 -0.53 12.23 -16.92
CA THR A 631 -0.52 10.84 -17.41
C THR A 631 -0.64 10.76 -18.93
N ASP A 632 -0.34 9.60 -19.53
CA ASP A 632 -0.55 9.39 -20.97
C ASP A 632 -2.00 9.65 -21.41
N THR A 633 -2.96 9.27 -20.56
CA THR A 633 -4.38 9.55 -20.80
C THR A 633 -4.68 11.05 -20.71
N ALA A 634 -4.16 11.75 -19.69
CA ALA A 634 -4.29 13.21 -19.57
C ALA A 634 -3.67 13.95 -20.77
N ARG A 635 -2.50 13.51 -21.23
CA ARG A 635 -1.83 14.09 -22.41
C ARG A 635 -2.63 13.88 -23.69
N ALA A 636 -3.38 12.79 -23.82
CA ALA A 636 -4.25 12.55 -24.98
C ALA A 636 -5.55 13.37 -24.95
N ALA A 637 -5.91 13.97 -23.80
CA ALA A 637 -7.20 14.60 -23.60
C ALA A 637 -7.41 15.90 -24.38
N HIS A 638 -8.68 16.17 -24.66
CA HIS A 638 -9.17 17.45 -25.20
C HIS A 638 -9.25 18.53 -24.12
N VAL A 639 -9.52 18.13 -22.88
CA VAL A 639 -9.48 19.00 -21.70
C VAL A 639 -8.92 18.23 -20.50
N VAL A 640 -8.07 18.89 -19.72
CA VAL A 640 -7.52 18.38 -18.47
C VAL A 640 -7.91 19.33 -17.35
N LEU A 641 -8.55 18.80 -16.33
CA LEU A 641 -8.99 19.53 -15.14
C LEU A 641 -8.12 19.04 -13.95
N PRO A 642 -7.23 19.88 -13.40
CA PRO A 642 -6.25 19.44 -12.41
C PRO A 642 -6.92 19.13 -11.07
N ASP A 643 -6.85 17.85 -10.67
CA ASP A 643 -7.22 17.40 -9.34
C ASP A 643 -6.06 17.59 -8.35
N VAL A 644 -6.37 17.61 -7.06
CA VAL A 644 -5.36 17.63 -6.00
C VAL A 644 -4.71 16.25 -5.83
N GLY A 645 -3.43 16.23 -5.47
CA GLY A 645 -2.71 14.98 -5.19
C GLY A 645 -3.32 14.17 -4.02
N ALA A 646 -2.99 12.88 -3.93
CA ALA A 646 -3.58 11.94 -2.97
C ALA A 646 -3.55 12.42 -1.50
N PHE A 647 -2.49 13.13 -1.08
CA PHE A 647 -2.35 13.64 0.28
C PHE A 647 -2.97 15.02 0.51
N ALA A 648 -3.44 15.70 -0.53
CA ALA A 648 -4.24 16.92 -0.45
C ALA A 648 -5.75 16.63 -0.50
N LYS A 649 -6.15 15.38 -0.76
CA LYS A 649 -7.54 14.94 -0.74
C LYS A 649 -8.11 14.91 0.68
N GLU A 650 -9.38 15.28 0.76
CA GLU A 650 -10.21 15.23 1.97
C GLU A 650 -11.42 14.35 1.67
N GLY A 651 -11.59 13.23 2.37
CA GLY A 651 -12.51 12.18 1.91
C GLY A 651 -12.52 10.93 2.76
N THR A 652 -13.03 9.86 2.15
CA THR A 652 -12.92 8.49 2.64
C THR A 652 -12.49 7.50 1.55
N THR A 653 -11.88 6.40 1.98
CA THR A 653 -11.63 5.20 1.18
C THR A 653 -12.06 3.97 1.95
N THR A 654 -12.28 2.85 1.26
CA THR A 654 -12.79 1.62 1.86
C THR A 654 -11.84 0.47 1.56
N SER A 655 -11.24 -0.08 2.63
CA SER A 655 -10.24 -1.16 2.58
C SER A 655 -10.83 -2.50 2.12
N ALA A 656 -9.94 -3.49 1.93
CA ALA A 656 -10.30 -4.84 1.51
C ALA A 656 -11.27 -5.56 2.48
N ASP A 657 -11.21 -5.29 3.78
CA ASP A 657 -12.14 -5.78 4.82
C ASP A 657 -13.34 -4.83 5.04
N ARG A 658 -13.64 -3.97 4.07
CA ARG A 658 -14.77 -3.02 4.10
C ARG A 658 -14.74 -2.06 5.29
N ARG A 659 -13.54 -1.67 5.73
CA ARG A 659 -13.36 -0.62 6.72
C ARG A 659 -13.32 0.75 6.03
N VAL A 660 -14.20 1.66 6.42
CA VAL A 660 -14.22 3.03 5.91
C VAL A 660 -13.19 3.86 6.66
N MET A 661 -12.19 4.34 5.92
CA MET A 661 -11.00 5.02 6.42
C MET A 661 -11.02 6.48 6.03
N ARG A 662 -10.65 7.33 6.98
CA ARG A 662 -10.63 8.78 6.80
C ARG A 662 -9.36 9.26 6.10
N LEU A 663 -9.53 10.15 5.11
CA LEU A 663 -8.45 10.89 4.46
C LEU A 663 -8.51 12.36 4.87
N HIS A 664 -7.55 12.81 5.66
CA HIS A 664 -7.37 14.23 5.97
C HIS A 664 -6.36 14.85 5.00
N ALA A 665 -6.67 16.05 4.50
CA ALA A 665 -5.77 16.83 3.67
C ALA A 665 -4.54 17.24 4.48
N ALA A 666 -3.43 16.56 4.20
CA ALA A 666 -2.12 16.78 4.81
C ALA A 666 -1.27 17.76 4.01
N THR A 667 -1.51 17.91 2.71
CA THR A 667 -0.82 18.85 1.83
C THR A 667 -1.79 19.86 1.22
N SER A 668 -1.24 20.95 0.66
CA SER A 668 -1.99 21.96 -0.07
C SER A 668 -2.11 21.59 -1.56
N PRO A 669 -3.14 22.08 -2.26
CA PRO A 669 -3.26 21.94 -3.71
C PRO A 669 -2.06 22.49 -4.49
N GLU A 670 -1.75 21.85 -5.61
CA GLU A 670 -0.74 22.34 -6.56
C GLU A 670 -1.29 23.46 -7.45
N GLY A 671 -0.78 24.67 -7.28
CA GLY A 671 -1.20 25.83 -8.09
C GLY A 671 -2.70 26.12 -7.93
N GLU A 672 -3.43 26.04 -9.03
CA GLU A 672 -4.88 26.24 -9.10
C GLU A 672 -5.69 24.93 -9.05
N ALA A 673 -5.04 23.79 -8.79
CA ALA A 673 -5.72 22.50 -8.69
C ALA A 673 -6.85 22.53 -7.64
N GLN A 674 -7.94 21.82 -7.94
CA GLN A 674 -9.13 21.74 -7.08
C GLN A 674 -9.49 20.27 -6.83
N PRO A 675 -10.03 19.91 -5.65
CA PRO A 675 -10.42 18.53 -5.41
C PRO A 675 -11.54 18.11 -6.38
N ALA A 676 -11.45 16.89 -6.92
CA ALA A 676 -12.36 16.41 -7.96
C ALA A 676 -13.85 16.53 -7.62
N TRP A 677 -14.25 16.43 -6.35
CA TRP A 677 -15.65 16.63 -5.96
C TRP A 677 -16.16 18.06 -6.26
N ARG A 678 -15.30 19.10 -6.20
CA ARG A 678 -15.66 20.46 -6.63
C ARG A 678 -15.76 20.55 -8.14
N ILE A 679 -14.76 20.00 -8.84
CA ILE A 679 -14.72 19.95 -10.31
C ILE A 679 -16.00 19.31 -10.85
N LEU A 680 -16.39 18.16 -10.28
CA LEU A 680 -17.61 17.44 -10.64
C LEU A 680 -18.89 18.19 -10.28
N GLY A 681 -18.92 18.88 -9.13
CA GLY A 681 -20.06 19.71 -8.74
C GLY A 681 -20.29 20.86 -9.72
N GLU A 682 -19.24 21.57 -10.09
CA GLU A 682 -19.31 22.69 -11.04
C GLU A 682 -19.61 22.23 -12.47
N LEU A 683 -18.91 21.19 -12.96
CA LEU A 683 -19.16 20.60 -14.27
C LEU A 683 -20.60 20.06 -14.35
N GLY A 684 -21.03 19.34 -13.32
CA GLY A 684 -22.38 18.80 -13.20
C GLY A 684 -23.45 19.88 -13.19
N THR A 685 -23.20 21.01 -12.51
CA THR A 685 -24.11 22.17 -12.48
C THR A 685 -24.27 22.78 -13.87
N ARG A 686 -23.17 23.05 -14.58
CA ARG A 686 -23.21 23.58 -15.95
C ARG A 686 -23.92 22.63 -16.92
N LEU A 687 -23.68 21.33 -16.79
CA LEU A 687 -24.38 20.32 -17.57
C LEU A 687 -25.88 20.28 -17.25
N ALA A 688 -26.26 20.35 -15.97
CA ALA A 688 -27.66 20.36 -15.55
C ALA A 688 -28.41 21.58 -16.14
N GLU A 689 -27.79 22.77 -16.11
CA GLU A 689 -28.34 23.98 -16.73
C GLU A 689 -28.49 23.84 -18.25
N ARG A 690 -27.45 23.38 -18.95
CA ARG A 690 -27.47 23.19 -20.42
C ARG A 690 -28.50 22.16 -20.87
N LEU A 691 -28.69 21.11 -20.08
CA LEU A 691 -29.57 19.99 -20.39
C LEU A 691 -30.99 20.15 -19.82
N ASN A 692 -31.29 21.27 -19.15
CA ASN A 692 -32.55 21.55 -18.47
C ASN A 692 -32.96 20.42 -17.49
N VAL A 693 -31.98 19.92 -16.73
CA VAL A 693 -32.22 18.98 -15.62
C VAL A 693 -32.83 19.78 -14.47
N GLY A 694 -33.83 19.21 -13.78
CA GLY A 694 -34.48 19.84 -12.63
C GLY A 694 -33.53 20.06 -11.44
N GLU A 695 -34.08 20.51 -10.31
CA GLU A 695 -33.27 20.74 -9.10
C GLU A 695 -32.57 19.47 -8.64
N LEU A 696 -31.24 19.43 -8.78
CA LEU A 696 -30.38 18.35 -8.31
C LEU A 696 -29.25 18.93 -7.48
N ARG A 697 -29.07 18.43 -6.25
CA ARG A 697 -27.96 18.83 -5.40
C ARG A 697 -26.63 18.26 -5.94
N LEU A 698 -25.82 19.14 -6.50
CA LEU A 698 -24.46 18.84 -7.00
C LEU A 698 -23.37 19.67 -6.31
N ASN A 699 -23.74 20.81 -5.72
CA ASN A 699 -22.83 21.67 -4.97
C ASN A 699 -22.98 21.40 -3.47
N TYR A 700 -21.85 21.15 -2.83
CA TYR A 700 -21.72 20.82 -1.41
C TYR A 700 -20.71 21.75 -0.76
N ALA A 701 -20.89 22.07 0.53
CA ALA A 701 -19.94 22.93 1.24
C ALA A 701 -18.59 22.21 1.48
N GLY A 702 -18.64 20.89 1.62
CA GLY A 702 -17.47 20.03 1.78
C GLY A 702 -17.82 18.56 1.59
N PRO A 703 -16.81 17.68 1.50
CA PRO A 703 -17.02 16.26 1.26
C PRO A 703 -17.76 15.56 2.41
N SER A 704 -17.78 16.14 3.61
CA SER A 704 -18.58 15.63 4.74
C SER A 704 -20.09 15.59 4.42
N GLU A 705 -20.61 16.58 3.70
CA GLU A 705 -22.04 16.60 3.32
C GLU A 705 -22.35 15.53 2.28
N ILE A 706 -21.39 15.23 1.39
CA ILE A 706 -21.51 14.13 0.42
C ILE A 706 -21.50 12.80 1.19
N MET A 707 -20.60 12.66 2.16
CA MET A 707 -20.51 11.48 3.01
C MET A 707 -21.79 11.26 3.83
N GLU A 708 -22.44 12.32 4.33
CA GLU A 708 -23.75 12.23 4.98
C GLU A 708 -24.86 11.74 4.03
N GLU A 709 -24.81 12.13 2.76
CA GLU A 709 -25.74 11.64 1.74
C GLU A 709 -25.46 10.15 1.43
N ILE A 710 -24.18 9.77 1.31
CA ILE A 710 -23.75 8.36 1.14
C ILE A 710 -24.21 7.52 2.33
N ALA A 711 -24.01 7.97 3.56
CA ALA A 711 -24.39 7.25 4.78
C ALA A 711 -25.90 6.97 4.84
N LYS A 712 -26.74 7.88 4.33
CA LYS A 712 -28.19 7.68 4.24
C LYS A 712 -28.60 6.70 3.14
N LEU A 713 -27.83 6.66 2.04
CA LEU A 713 -28.21 5.94 0.83
C LEU A 713 -27.60 4.54 0.75
N VAL A 714 -26.39 4.37 1.26
CA VAL A 714 -25.59 3.15 1.16
C VAL A 714 -25.59 2.49 2.54
N PRO A 715 -26.29 1.36 2.73
CA PRO A 715 -26.46 0.77 4.06
C PRO A 715 -25.13 0.49 4.77
N LEU A 716 -24.08 0.10 4.05
CA LEU A 716 -22.74 -0.13 4.62
C LEU A 716 -22.14 1.10 5.34
N TYR A 717 -22.59 2.31 5.02
CA TYR A 717 -21.98 3.57 5.47
C TYR A 717 -22.84 4.29 6.52
N GLU A 718 -23.93 3.69 7.01
CA GLU A 718 -24.88 4.31 7.96
C GLU A 718 -24.20 4.93 9.19
N ARG A 719 -23.08 4.34 9.64
CA ARG A 719 -22.28 4.78 10.79
C ARG A 719 -20.90 5.32 10.42
N SER A 720 -20.75 5.81 9.19
CA SER A 720 -19.50 6.29 8.62
C SER A 720 -19.50 7.80 8.37
N THR A 721 -20.13 8.57 9.27
CA THR A 721 -19.99 10.03 9.22
C THR A 721 -18.58 10.44 9.66
N TYR A 722 -18.11 11.62 9.23
CA TYR A 722 -16.77 12.10 9.56
C TYR A 722 -16.53 12.21 11.07
N ILE A 723 -17.57 12.59 11.83
CA ILE A 723 -17.53 12.71 13.29
C ILE A 723 -17.33 11.33 13.94
N GLU A 724 -18.04 10.30 13.47
CA GLU A 724 -17.88 8.94 13.99
C GLU A 724 -16.47 8.40 13.71
N MET A 725 -15.90 8.73 12.56
CA MET A 725 -14.55 8.32 12.16
C MET A 725 -13.42 9.04 12.90
N GLU A 726 -13.68 10.09 13.69
CA GLU A 726 -12.66 10.68 14.58
C GLU A 726 -12.18 9.68 15.65
N SER A 727 -13.01 8.70 15.99
CA SER A 727 -12.68 7.62 16.94
C SER A 727 -11.89 6.46 16.32
N GLY A 728 -11.66 6.50 15.01
CA GLY A 728 -11.03 5.43 14.23
C GLY A 728 -11.89 4.95 13.07
N ALA A 729 -11.32 4.12 12.21
CA ALA A 729 -11.98 3.65 11.00
C ALA A 729 -13.13 2.67 11.34
N GLN A 730 -14.23 2.76 10.59
CA GLN A 730 -15.49 2.05 10.91
C GLN A 730 -15.64 0.81 10.03
N THR A 731 -15.91 -0.35 10.64
CA THR A 731 -16.13 -1.60 9.90
C THR A 731 -17.58 -1.68 9.44
N ALA A 732 -17.79 -1.77 8.13
CA ALA A 732 -19.11 -1.73 7.52
C ALA A 732 -19.80 -3.10 7.48
N ILE A 733 -20.00 -3.83 8.59
CA ILE A 733 -20.60 -5.18 8.47
C ILE A 733 -21.51 -5.58 9.64
N GLY A 734 -22.70 -6.10 9.30
CA GLY A 734 -23.44 -7.03 10.18
C GLY A 734 -24.97 -6.88 10.26
N ALA A 735 -25.56 -5.69 10.05
CA ALA A 735 -26.98 -5.47 10.36
C ALA A 735 -27.87 -5.05 9.16
N ASN A 736 -27.29 -4.90 7.97
CA ASN A 736 -27.86 -4.02 6.95
C ASN A 736 -28.42 -4.77 5.71
N GLY A 737 -28.63 -6.08 5.82
CA GLY A 737 -29.22 -6.93 4.77
C GLY A 737 -28.32 -7.26 3.57
N LEU A 738 -27.12 -6.67 3.48
CA LEU A 738 -26.14 -6.90 2.41
C LEU A 738 -25.14 -8.02 2.71
N GLY A 739 -25.24 -8.69 3.86
CA GLY A 739 -24.30 -9.77 4.22
C GLY A 739 -24.52 -11.07 3.44
N PRO A 740 -23.66 -12.07 3.67
CA PRO A 740 -23.81 -13.42 3.12
C PRO A 740 -25.17 -14.03 3.50
N GLN A 741 -25.79 -14.75 2.56
CA GLN A 741 -27.09 -15.42 2.72
C GLN A 741 -26.98 -16.94 2.68
N LYS A 742 -25.88 -17.46 2.12
CA LYS A 742 -25.62 -18.88 1.87
C LYS A 742 -24.12 -19.14 1.87
N ALA A 743 -23.73 -20.40 1.73
CA ALA A 743 -22.34 -20.83 1.60
C ALA A 743 -22.30 -22.09 0.71
N ASP A 744 -22.32 -21.88 -0.60
CA ASP A 744 -22.42 -22.94 -1.59
C ASP A 744 -21.08 -23.21 -2.27
N LEU A 745 -20.78 -24.50 -2.47
CA LEU A 745 -19.69 -24.92 -3.35
C LEU A 745 -20.00 -24.53 -4.81
N GLN A 746 -18.99 -23.99 -5.47
CA GLN A 746 -19.01 -23.57 -6.87
C GLN A 746 -18.39 -24.64 -7.77
N PRO A 747 -18.77 -24.70 -9.06
CA PRO A 747 -18.11 -25.58 -10.02
C PRO A 747 -16.59 -25.36 -10.04
N ALA A 748 -15.83 -26.46 -10.02
CA ALA A 748 -14.37 -26.40 -10.01
C ALA A 748 -13.82 -25.75 -11.28
N ALA A 749 -12.83 -24.87 -11.12
CA ALA A 749 -12.08 -24.33 -12.24
C ALA A 749 -11.30 -25.46 -12.92
N THR A 750 -11.38 -25.53 -14.25
CA THR A 750 -10.57 -26.48 -15.03
C THR A 750 -9.28 -25.78 -15.48
N ALA A 751 -8.16 -26.49 -15.44
CA ALA A 751 -6.88 -25.94 -15.89
C ALA A 751 -6.99 -25.51 -17.36
N ALA A 752 -6.49 -24.31 -17.66
CA ALA A 752 -6.34 -23.87 -19.04
C ALA A 752 -5.37 -24.81 -19.78
N LYS A 753 -5.60 -25.05 -21.07
CA LYS A 753 -4.67 -25.85 -21.89
C LYS A 753 -3.34 -25.10 -22.00
N SER A 754 -2.22 -25.79 -21.74
CA SER A 754 -0.88 -25.20 -21.89
C SER A 754 -0.67 -24.67 -23.32
N PRO A 755 -0.21 -23.42 -23.48
CA PRO A 755 -0.02 -22.82 -24.80
C PRO A 755 1.30 -23.27 -25.45
N GLY A 756 1.40 -24.56 -25.80
CA GLY A 756 2.49 -25.10 -26.62
C GLY A 756 3.90 -24.79 -26.11
N ASP A 757 4.82 -24.47 -27.03
CA ASP A 757 6.25 -24.26 -26.77
C ASP A 757 6.63 -22.81 -26.40
N SER A 758 5.67 -21.91 -26.15
CA SER A 758 5.95 -20.50 -25.80
C SER A 758 6.26 -20.33 -24.32
N LEU A 759 7.12 -19.36 -23.98
CA LEU A 759 7.31 -18.95 -22.59
C LEU A 759 6.11 -18.13 -22.11
N LEU A 760 5.74 -18.33 -20.84
CA LEU A 760 4.60 -17.68 -20.20
C LEU A 760 5.04 -16.45 -19.40
N LEU A 761 4.61 -15.27 -19.79
CA LEU A 761 4.85 -14.02 -19.07
C LEU A 761 3.73 -13.76 -18.06
N THR A 762 4.12 -13.59 -16.79
CA THR A 762 3.30 -12.98 -15.74
C THR A 762 3.79 -11.59 -15.40
N SER A 763 2.90 -10.80 -14.79
CA SER A 763 3.25 -9.47 -14.31
C SER A 763 2.50 -9.18 -13.02
N GLY A 764 3.20 -8.53 -12.08
CA GLY A 764 2.68 -8.21 -10.77
C GLY A 764 3.13 -6.84 -10.32
N ARG A 765 2.53 -6.38 -9.22
CA ARG A 765 2.86 -5.09 -8.64
C ARG A 765 4.25 -5.12 -8.01
N SER A 766 5.03 -4.06 -8.19
CA SER A 766 6.32 -3.89 -7.51
C SER A 766 6.17 -3.33 -6.07
N LEU A 767 7.08 -3.74 -5.18
CA LEU A 767 7.22 -3.14 -3.86
C LEU A 767 7.78 -1.71 -3.93
N TYR A 768 8.82 -1.50 -4.74
CA TYR A 768 9.68 -0.31 -4.72
C TYR A 768 9.30 0.76 -5.76
N THR A 769 8.64 0.40 -6.86
CA THR A 769 8.24 1.37 -7.88
C THR A 769 6.96 2.10 -7.46
N SER A 770 6.99 3.43 -7.50
CA SER A 770 5.80 4.24 -7.26
C SER A 770 4.87 4.26 -8.47
N TYR A 771 3.57 4.03 -8.25
CA TYR A 771 2.55 4.20 -9.30
C TYR A 771 2.60 5.63 -9.87
N ASP A 772 2.49 6.66 -9.02
CA ASP A 772 2.49 8.06 -9.46
C ASP A 772 3.74 8.39 -10.31
N GLY A 773 4.90 7.88 -9.89
CA GLY A 773 6.16 8.07 -10.60
C GLY A 773 6.18 7.37 -11.96
N ALA A 774 5.74 6.11 -12.00
CA ALA A 774 5.68 5.31 -13.23
C ALA A 774 4.63 5.85 -14.22
N ALA A 775 3.48 6.34 -13.71
CA ALA A 775 2.38 6.86 -14.53
C ALA A 775 2.73 8.12 -15.32
N VAL A 776 3.78 8.84 -14.91
CA VAL A 776 4.31 10.02 -15.60
C VAL A 776 5.67 9.78 -16.27
N HIS A 777 6.11 8.51 -16.36
CA HIS A 777 7.42 8.12 -16.91
C HIS A 777 8.59 8.84 -16.21
N SER A 778 8.49 8.99 -14.88
CA SER A 778 9.55 9.64 -14.10
C SER A 778 10.82 8.78 -14.12
N PRO A 779 12.01 9.33 -14.45
CA PRO A 779 13.28 8.60 -14.35
C PRO A 779 13.59 8.14 -12.92
N GLU A 780 12.95 8.75 -11.91
CA GLU A 780 13.10 8.43 -10.49
C GLU A 780 11.95 7.53 -9.96
N ALA A 781 11.11 6.96 -10.84
CA ALA A 781 9.95 6.14 -10.44
C ALA A 781 10.35 4.91 -9.61
N ASP A 782 11.50 4.32 -9.95
CA ASP A 782 12.22 3.35 -9.14
C ASP A 782 13.57 3.95 -8.75
N LYS A 783 13.65 4.52 -7.55
CA LYS A 783 14.87 5.20 -7.07
C LYS A 783 16.07 4.25 -6.90
N LEU A 784 15.85 2.94 -6.93
CA LEU A 784 16.88 1.92 -6.77
C LEU A 784 17.13 1.10 -8.05
N HIS A 785 16.36 1.32 -9.12
CA HIS A 785 16.35 0.49 -10.35
C HIS A 785 16.27 -1.02 -10.04
N ARG A 786 15.55 -1.36 -8.96
CA ARG A 786 15.35 -2.70 -8.43
C ARG A 786 14.29 -3.50 -9.16
N GLU A 787 13.67 -2.95 -10.21
CA GLU A 787 12.52 -3.55 -10.91
C GLU A 787 12.65 -3.47 -12.45
N GLU A 788 13.85 -3.13 -12.95
CA GLU A 788 14.14 -2.95 -14.39
C GLU A 788 14.66 -4.22 -15.07
N PHE A 789 13.99 -5.35 -14.84
CA PHE A 789 14.39 -6.65 -15.41
C PHE A 789 13.20 -7.55 -15.76
N VAL A 790 13.47 -8.53 -16.61
CA VAL A 790 12.68 -9.75 -16.74
C VAL A 790 13.37 -10.87 -15.98
N GLU A 791 12.64 -11.54 -15.09
CA GLU A 791 13.16 -12.76 -14.45
C GLU A 791 13.04 -13.94 -15.40
N ILE A 792 14.14 -14.67 -15.56
CA ILE A 792 14.22 -15.87 -16.40
C ILE A 792 14.82 -17.01 -15.59
N HIS A 793 14.20 -18.19 -15.66
CA HIS A 793 14.72 -19.36 -14.97
C HIS A 793 16.09 -19.80 -15.56
N PRO A 794 17.05 -20.27 -14.74
CA PRO A 794 18.37 -20.69 -15.22
C PRO A 794 18.37 -21.75 -16.34
N SER A 795 17.38 -22.64 -16.41
CA SER A 795 17.27 -23.61 -17.52
C SER A 795 16.98 -22.91 -18.84
N ASP A 796 15.99 -22.04 -18.85
CA ASP A 796 15.49 -21.39 -20.06
C ASP A 796 16.50 -20.38 -20.56
N ALA A 797 17.18 -19.67 -19.65
CA ALA A 797 18.29 -18.80 -19.98
C ALA A 797 19.43 -19.57 -20.68
N ARG A 798 19.78 -20.78 -20.21
CA ARG A 798 20.79 -21.62 -20.87
C ARG A 798 20.35 -22.11 -22.24
N GLU A 799 19.08 -22.51 -22.39
CA GLU A 799 18.52 -22.96 -23.67
C GLU A 799 18.47 -21.84 -24.71
N LEU A 800 18.16 -20.61 -24.27
CA LEU A 800 18.10 -19.42 -25.11
C LEU A 800 19.45 -18.71 -25.29
N GLY A 801 20.50 -19.14 -24.57
CA GLY A 801 21.83 -18.52 -24.63
C GLY A 801 21.89 -17.11 -24.01
N ILE A 802 21.09 -16.85 -22.98
CA ILE A 802 20.97 -15.56 -22.28
C ILE A 802 21.84 -15.59 -21.01
N ALA A 803 22.69 -14.59 -20.82
CA ALA A 803 23.43 -14.35 -19.59
C ALA A 803 22.70 -13.32 -18.70
N ASP A 804 23.06 -13.30 -17.41
CA ASP A 804 22.53 -12.31 -16.48
C ASP A 804 22.97 -10.89 -16.90
N GLY A 805 22.01 -9.96 -16.99
CA GLY A 805 22.22 -8.60 -17.46
C GLY A 805 22.14 -8.39 -18.98
N ASP A 806 22.01 -9.46 -19.78
CA ASP A 806 21.83 -9.32 -21.23
C ASP A 806 20.52 -8.60 -21.56
N GLU A 807 20.53 -7.84 -22.66
CA GLU A 807 19.32 -7.21 -23.19
C GLU A 807 18.52 -8.20 -24.04
N VAL A 808 17.25 -8.36 -23.70
CA VAL A 808 16.31 -9.25 -24.39
C VAL A 808 15.07 -8.50 -24.84
N THR A 809 14.50 -8.91 -25.97
CA THR A 809 13.22 -8.40 -26.47
C THR A 809 12.14 -9.46 -26.30
N LEU A 810 11.11 -9.12 -25.52
CA LEU A 810 9.87 -9.85 -25.40
C LEU A 810 8.90 -9.38 -26.48
N SER A 811 8.26 -10.31 -27.17
CA SER A 811 7.28 -9.99 -28.22
C SER A 811 6.02 -10.86 -28.14
N ALA A 812 4.88 -10.18 -28.19
CA ALA A 812 3.54 -10.78 -28.27
C ALA A 812 2.57 -9.77 -28.87
N ASN A 813 1.56 -10.24 -29.59
CA ASN A 813 0.41 -9.43 -30.03
C ASN A 813 0.78 -8.19 -30.85
N GLY A 814 1.89 -8.27 -31.60
CA GLY A 814 2.44 -7.15 -32.37
C GLY A 814 3.20 -6.10 -31.55
N SER A 815 3.21 -6.23 -30.22
CA SER A 815 3.97 -5.39 -29.28
C SER A 815 5.35 -5.98 -29.02
N ARG A 816 6.30 -5.11 -28.63
CA ARG A 816 7.67 -5.48 -28.25
C ARG A 816 8.10 -4.69 -27.01
N LEU A 817 8.81 -5.35 -26.11
CA LEU A 817 9.41 -4.76 -24.92
C LEU A 817 10.87 -5.20 -24.82
N THR A 818 11.79 -4.24 -24.75
CA THR A 818 13.22 -4.52 -24.54
C THR A 818 13.57 -4.26 -23.08
N ILE A 819 14.20 -5.24 -22.44
CA ILE A 819 14.45 -5.24 -21.00
C ILE A 819 15.66 -6.12 -20.67
N ARG A 820 16.33 -5.87 -19.53
CA ARG A 820 17.47 -6.68 -19.10
C ARG A 820 17.02 -7.99 -18.46
N ALA A 821 17.70 -9.09 -18.77
CA ALA A 821 17.47 -10.37 -18.14
C ALA A 821 18.06 -10.40 -16.73
N ARG A 822 17.31 -10.97 -15.78
CA ARG A 822 17.77 -11.38 -14.46
C ARG A 822 17.57 -12.89 -14.32
N ILE A 823 18.66 -13.63 -14.15
CA ILE A 823 18.57 -15.07 -13.96
C ILE A 823 18.15 -15.35 -12.51
N SER A 824 17.00 -16.01 -12.34
CA SER A 824 16.42 -16.24 -11.01
C SER A 824 15.66 -17.57 -10.94
N GLU A 825 15.86 -18.32 -9.84
CA GLU A 825 15.06 -19.50 -9.52
C GLU A 825 13.70 -19.16 -8.88
N ALA A 826 13.37 -17.86 -8.75
CA ALA A 826 12.06 -17.43 -8.27
C ALA A 826 10.94 -17.76 -9.25
N VAL A 827 11.23 -17.73 -10.56
CA VAL A 827 10.31 -18.17 -11.62
C VAL A 827 10.58 -19.62 -12.01
N GLN A 828 9.60 -20.29 -12.58
CA GLN A 828 9.69 -21.70 -13.00
C GLN A 828 10.27 -21.84 -14.42
N PRO A 829 10.81 -23.02 -14.79
CA PRO A 829 11.03 -23.34 -16.20
C PRO A 829 9.75 -23.12 -17.03
N GLY A 830 9.88 -22.43 -18.16
CA GLY A 830 8.77 -22.07 -19.04
C GLY A 830 8.07 -20.76 -18.67
N ALA A 831 8.49 -20.06 -17.60
CA ALA A 831 7.84 -18.86 -17.09
C ALA A 831 8.80 -17.66 -17.01
N LEU A 832 8.23 -16.46 -17.18
CA LEU A 832 8.89 -15.17 -17.11
C LEU A 832 8.09 -14.24 -16.22
N TYR A 833 8.77 -13.34 -15.52
CA TYR A 833 8.12 -12.30 -14.72
C TYR A 833 8.69 -10.93 -15.06
N VAL A 834 7.82 -9.94 -15.27
CA VAL A 834 8.19 -8.53 -15.43
C VAL A 834 7.34 -7.68 -14.49
N PRO A 835 7.95 -6.79 -13.66
CA PRO A 835 7.20 -5.85 -12.84
C PRO A 835 6.24 -4.98 -13.67
N LEU A 836 4.99 -4.86 -13.21
CA LEU A 836 3.89 -4.23 -13.93
C LEU A 836 4.17 -2.79 -14.34
N TYR A 837 4.90 -2.04 -13.51
CA TYR A 837 5.13 -0.61 -13.69
C TYR A 837 6.33 -0.28 -14.56
N TYR A 838 7.06 -1.29 -15.04
CA TYR A 838 8.23 -1.09 -15.89
C TYR A 838 7.88 -0.25 -17.14
N ASP A 839 8.70 0.77 -17.41
CA ASP A 839 8.59 1.68 -18.56
C ASP A 839 7.16 2.22 -18.79
N GLY A 840 6.58 2.83 -17.75
CA GLY A 840 5.19 3.35 -17.83
C GLY A 840 4.15 2.24 -18.05
N GLY A 841 4.45 1.06 -17.54
CA GLY A 841 3.64 -0.14 -17.71
C GLY A 841 3.66 -0.71 -19.13
N ALA A 842 4.70 -0.48 -19.93
CA ALA A 842 4.82 -1.00 -21.30
C ALA A 842 4.52 -2.51 -21.40
N VAL A 843 4.79 -3.26 -20.32
CA VAL A 843 4.50 -4.69 -20.19
C VAL A 843 3.03 -5.05 -20.48
N THR A 844 2.04 -4.21 -20.11
CA THR A 844 0.63 -4.58 -20.34
C THR A 844 0.25 -4.61 -21.82
N ALA A 845 1.05 -4.00 -22.71
CA ALA A 845 0.85 -4.08 -24.16
C ALA A 845 1.16 -5.47 -24.74
N LEU A 846 1.85 -6.34 -23.98
CA LEU A 846 2.10 -7.74 -24.34
C LEU A 846 0.92 -8.66 -23.97
N PHE A 847 -0.03 -8.19 -23.18
CA PHE A 847 -1.22 -8.95 -22.77
C PHE A 847 -2.39 -8.67 -23.71
N GLU A 848 -3.20 -9.70 -23.98
CA GLU A 848 -4.40 -9.62 -24.82
C GLU A 848 -5.67 -9.88 -24.00
N GLY A 849 -6.70 -9.07 -24.25
CA GLY A 849 -8.02 -9.23 -23.64
C GLY A 849 -7.98 -9.29 -22.11
N GLU A 850 -8.63 -10.32 -21.56
CA GLU A 850 -8.73 -10.56 -20.11
C GLU A 850 -7.86 -11.75 -19.67
N GLN A 851 -6.68 -11.92 -20.27
CA GLN A 851 -5.73 -12.96 -19.87
C GLN A 851 -4.84 -12.50 -18.71
N ALA A 852 -4.62 -13.37 -17.73
CA ALA A 852 -3.67 -13.14 -16.63
C ALA A 852 -2.22 -13.47 -16.99
N VAL A 853 -2.01 -14.20 -18.10
CA VAL A 853 -0.72 -14.70 -18.57
C VAL A 853 -0.61 -14.45 -20.06
N ALA A 854 0.54 -13.98 -20.54
CA ALA A 854 0.79 -13.75 -21.95
C ALA A 854 1.81 -14.75 -22.50
N PRO A 855 1.50 -15.53 -23.56
CA PRO A 855 2.53 -16.30 -24.26
C PRO A 855 3.43 -15.34 -25.05
N VAL A 856 4.74 -15.36 -24.76
CA VAL A 856 5.71 -14.44 -25.36
C VAL A 856 6.85 -15.18 -26.06
N LYS A 857 7.42 -14.54 -27.08
CA LYS A 857 8.68 -14.95 -27.69
C LYS A 857 9.81 -14.07 -27.16
N VAL A 858 10.92 -14.70 -26.80
CA VAL A 858 12.14 -14.04 -26.31
C VAL A 858 13.21 -14.10 -27.38
N THR A 859 13.85 -12.96 -27.63
CA THR A 859 14.97 -12.82 -28.58
C THR A 859 16.08 -12.00 -27.93
N THR A 860 17.36 -12.32 -28.20
CA THR A 860 18.50 -11.53 -27.73
C THR A 860 18.82 -10.40 -28.70
N GLY A 861 19.28 -9.26 -28.18
CA GLY A 861 19.66 -8.09 -28.99
C GLY A 861 20.85 -8.38 -29.92
N GLY A 862 20.58 -8.94 -31.10
CA GLY A 862 21.61 -9.29 -32.07
C GLY A 862 21.15 -10.00 -33.35
N ALA A 863 19.84 -10.15 -33.61
CA ALA A 863 19.31 -10.77 -34.84
C ALA A 863 18.07 -10.05 -35.38
#